data_AF-A0A2D6R4G9-F1
#
_entry.id   AF-A0A2D6R4G9-F1
#
_cell.length_a   1.000
_cell.length_b   1.000
_cell.length_c   1.000
_cell.angle_alpha   90.00
_cell.angle_beta   90.00
_cell.angle_gamma   90.00
#
_symmetry.space_group_name_H-M   'P 1'
#
loop_
_entity.id
_entity.type
_entity.pdbx_description
1 polymer ?
#
loop_
_entity_poly.entity_id
_entity_poly.type
_entity_poly.pdbx_seq_one_letter_code
_entity_poly.pdbx_strand_id
1 'polypeptide(L)'
;MRPWAGRTLTLALILPLAVFLSAALGGPGHAAPQEPEATPQQPVFRTGVNFVRVDVIVTDDDDVPVTDLTIEDFEVYEDDELQALETFQLVQITPASLVDDPVRPIRNEFDEEREAARPDVRLFAIFLDDYHVRQGSSLRVREPLIEFVESLAPTDMVGVMYPLTPLVDLRMTRNHAAIIEEIKRFQGRKYDYEPRNRFEFQYARAPAMTVEQIRNEVSLTGLRALVTHLGGLREGRKSVILVSEGFTNILPPQMRRTDATQLADPRQQNPFVTSGNPREQAMQMTADLSLQTDLQRLFDGANRANTSIYSLDPRGLASFEFDINEGVGFTTDRNMLNATINTLRSISDTTDGYAIVNTNDPREGLQRAVRDASTYYLLGYNSADAPADGQFHEITVRVPGHDVDVRARRGFWAMSPEDLERIETASAAPETPSEVDLALSLLGARRNQRFVQTWIGMGQGDDGLTRVTFVWRPAPRVPGQRRDEPAKVGLTASGNGGVSVFQGEIPDGPVVLSDDGTADPGRAVFDVAPGALQLALSVRGVGGGVIDNDLLHFNVPDLTGTDVTLGSPRVFRAQNAFEMRQLRTDPNPIPETGREFRRTDRLLVHVEAYWPGTAAPEVTARLLNRGGQSMADLPVQVPTEASAPYELDLPLASLAPGEYLIALTAAVADASAEQLIAIRVTS
;
A
#
# COMPACT_ATOMS: atom_id res chain seq x y z
N MET A 1 -53.08 10.67 61.21
CA MET A 1 -53.87 10.53 59.96
C MET A 1 -53.66 9.12 59.42
N ARG A 2 -54.73 8.53 58.89
CA ARG A 2 -54.90 7.11 58.56
C ARG A 2 -53.94 6.58 57.46
N PRO A 3 -53.78 5.24 57.34
CA PRO A 3 -52.62 4.57 56.73
C PRO A 3 -52.92 3.77 55.44
N TRP A 4 -51.86 3.16 54.90
CA TRP A 4 -51.81 1.83 54.24
C TRP A 4 -52.26 1.68 52.77
N ALA A 5 -51.40 1.08 51.94
CA ALA A 5 -51.81 0.23 50.82
C ALA A 5 -50.69 -0.76 50.48
N GLY A 6 -50.95 -2.05 50.73
CA GLY A 6 -50.12 -3.18 50.31
C GLY A 6 -50.88 -4.08 49.34
N ARG A 7 -50.10 -4.65 48.39
CA ARG A 7 -50.16 -5.98 47.75
C ARG A 7 -51.52 -6.64 47.34
N THR A 8 -51.49 -7.10 46.08
CA THR A 8 -51.87 -8.42 45.49
C THR A 8 -53.27 -8.69 44.87
N LEU A 9 -53.17 -9.40 43.71
CA LEU A 9 -54.00 -10.49 43.14
C LEU A 9 -55.13 -10.22 42.11
N THR A 10 -54.86 -10.67 40.86
CA THR A 10 -55.65 -11.52 39.90
C THR A 10 -57.16 -11.31 39.66
N LEU A 11 -57.53 -11.26 38.36
CA LEU A 11 -58.56 -12.07 37.63
C LEU A 11 -58.62 -11.54 36.17
N ALA A 12 -58.32 -12.27 35.09
CA ALA A 12 -59.07 -13.34 34.40
C ALA A 12 -60.50 -12.95 33.94
N LEU A 13 -60.72 -12.73 32.62
CA LEU A 13 -62.02 -12.94 31.96
C LEU A 13 -61.93 -13.08 30.41
N ILE A 14 -61.94 -14.35 29.96
CA ILE A 14 -62.86 -15.03 29.00
C ILE A 14 -63.33 -14.32 27.69
N LEU A 15 -63.03 -15.04 26.60
CA LEU A 15 -63.50 -15.10 25.18
C LEU A 15 -65.02 -14.90 24.89
N PRO A 16 -65.45 -14.62 23.62
CA PRO A 16 -65.69 -15.68 22.59
C PRO A 16 -65.35 -15.26 21.14
N LEU A 17 -64.68 -16.08 20.30
CA LEU A 17 -65.15 -17.21 19.46
C LEU A 17 -66.48 -17.00 18.71
N ALA A 18 -66.39 -16.69 17.40
CA ALA A 18 -67.47 -16.87 16.44
C ALA A 18 -66.93 -17.50 15.15
N VAL A 19 -67.39 -18.73 14.90
CA VAL A 19 -67.21 -19.51 13.67
C VAL A 19 -68.35 -19.12 12.71
N PHE A 20 -68.04 -18.77 11.46
CA PHE A 20 -69.03 -18.78 10.39
C PHE A 20 -68.47 -19.40 9.10
N LEU A 21 -69.37 -20.14 8.47
CA LEU A 21 -69.21 -21.20 7.49
C LEU A 21 -69.22 -20.64 6.05
N SER A 22 -68.41 -21.25 5.19
CA SER A 22 -68.25 -20.93 3.76
C SER A 22 -69.51 -21.20 2.91
N ALA A 23 -69.79 -20.32 1.96
CA ALA A 23 -70.51 -20.62 0.72
C ALA A 23 -69.91 -19.78 -0.43
N ALA A 24 -69.32 -20.46 -1.42
CA ALA A 24 -68.78 -19.87 -2.64
C ALA A 24 -69.81 -19.96 -3.77
N LEU A 25 -69.99 -18.88 -4.55
CA LEU A 25 -70.53 -18.88 -5.91
C LEU A 25 -70.14 -17.55 -6.61
N GLY A 26 -69.66 -17.67 -7.85
CA GLY A 26 -68.82 -16.72 -8.62
C GLY A 26 -69.37 -15.31 -8.96
N GLY A 27 -68.41 -14.39 -9.18
CA GLY A 27 -68.58 -13.04 -9.76
C GLY A 27 -67.24 -12.28 -9.80
N PRO A 28 -67.00 -11.37 -10.76
CA PRO A 28 -65.68 -11.14 -11.40
C PRO A 28 -64.67 -10.31 -10.61
N GLY A 29 -63.39 -10.51 -10.97
CA GLY A 29 -62.19 -10.07 -10.27
C GLY A 29 -62.15 -8.60 -9.86
N HIS A 30 -61.87 -8.40 -8.58
CA HIS A 30 -61.31 -7.19 -8.03
C HIS A 30 -59.89 -7.51 -7.59
N ALA A 31 -58.92 -6.79 -8.15
CA ALA A 31 -57.52 -6.85 -7.75
C ALA A 31 -57.42 -6.55 -6.25
N ALA A 32 -56.74 -7.44 -5.52
CA ALA A 32 -56.40 -7.21 -4.12
C ALA A 32 -55.42 -6.02 -4.03
N PRO A 33 -55.56 -5.12 -3.04
CA PRO A 33 -54.55 -4.11 -2.76
C PRO A 33 -53.26 -4.80 -2.34
N GLN A 34 -52.17 -4.58 -3.07
CA GLN A 34 -50.83 -4.92 -2.60
C GLN A 34 -50.52 -4.04 -1.39
N GLU A 35 -50.30 -4.68 -0.24
CA GLU A 35 -49.56 -4.08 0.87
C GLU A 35 -48.19 -3.63 0.35
N PRO A 36 -47.74 -2.40 0.67
CA PRO A 36 -46.40 -1.97 0.29
C PRO A 36 -45.38 -2.85 1.00
N GLU A 37 -44.63 -3.63 0.22
CA GLU A 37 -43.44 -4.34 0.65
C GLU A 37 -42.53 -3.37 1.41
N ALA A 38 -42.27 -3.69 2.68
CA ALA A 38 -41.25 -3.03 3.46
C ALA A 38 -39.90 -3.24 2.77
N THR A 39 -39.39 -2.17 2.17
CA THR A 39 -38.02 -2.14 1.65
C THR A 39 -37.08 -2.55 2.80
N PRO A 40 -36.21 -3.57 2.63
CA PRO A 40 -35.22 -3.89 3.65
C PRO A 40 -34.36 -2.65 3.85
N GLN A 41 -34.46 -2.05 5.06
CA GLN A 41 -33.60 -0.94 5.45
C GLN A 41 -32.17 -1.47 5.44
N GLN A 42 -31.38 -1.05 4.46
CA GLN A 42 -29.93 -1.21 4.51
C GLN A 42 -29.43 -0.60 5.83
N PRO A 43 -28.53 -1.26 6.58
CA PRO A 43 -27.95 -0.68 7.78
C PRO A 43 -27.33 0.66 7.42
N VAL A 44 -27.89 1.75 7.95
CA VAL A 44 -27.33 3.09 7.77
C VAL A 44 -26.14 3.18 8.70
N PHE A 45 -24.94 2.88 8.19
CA PHE A 45 -23.70 3.15 8.90
C PHE A 45 -23.54 4.67 9.02
N ARG A 46 -23.71 5.19 10.23
CA ARG A 46 -23.42 6.58 10.54
C ARG A 46 -21.95 6.68 10.89
N THR A 47 -21.17 7.37 10.06
CA THR A 47 -19.82 7.81 10.40
C THR A 47 -19.92 9.02 11.33
N GLY A 48 -20.27 8.78 12.59
CA GLY A 48 -20.09 9.77 13.66
C GLY A 48 -18.66 9.68 14.19
N VAL A 49 -18.07 10.81 14.57
CA VAL A 49 -16.71 10.88 15.16
C VAL A 49 -16.62 10.08 16.48
N ASN A 50 -17.76 9.76 17.10
CA ASN A 50 -17.87 9.15 18.43
C ASN A 50 -18.42 7.70 18.40
N PHE A 51 -18.55 7.11 17.21
CA PHE A 51 -19.09 5.75 17.08
C PHE A 51 -18.00 4.71 17.29
N VAL A 52 -18.14 3.92 18.34
CA VAL A 52 -17.18 2.89 18.75
C VAL A 52 -17.69 1.53 18.30
N ARG A 53 -16.91 0.84 17.47
CA ARG A 53 -17.17 -0.53 16.99
C ARG A 53 -16.28 -1.52 17.71
N VAL A 54 -16.85 -2.56 18.29
CA VAL A 54 -16.15 -3.59 19.08
C VAL A 54 -16.41 -4.96 18.47
N ASP A 55 -15.34 -5.64 18.08
CA ASP A 55 -15.38 -7.04 17.66
C ASP A 55 -15.32 -7.92 18.91
N VAL A 56 -16.33 -8.78 19.10
CA VAL A 56 -16.48 -9.63 20.29
C VAL A 56 -16.51 -11.10 19.89
N ILE A 57 -15.59 -11.87 20.42
CA ILE A 57 -15.53 -13.32 20.25
C ILE A 57 -16.05 -13.96 21.53
N VAL A 58 -17.07 -14.81 21.40
CA VAL A 58 -17.65 -15.54 22.52
C VAL A 58 -17.50 -17.03 22.27
N THR A 59 -16.86 -17.74 23.19
CA THR A 59 -16.63 -19.18 23.11
C THR A 59 -17.13 -19.90 24.35
N ASP A 60 -17.48 -21.17 24.21
CA ASP A 60 -17.70 -22.06 25.35
C ASP A 60 -16.38 -22.60 25.93
N ASP A 61 -16.47 -23.44 26.97
CA ASP A 61 -15.32 -24.08 27.62
C ASP A 61 -14.46 -24.96 26.68
N ASP A 62 -15.03 -25.38 25.54
CA ASP A 62 -14.36 -26.20 24.51
C ASP A 62 -13.75 -25.32 23.38
N ASP A 63 -13.68 -23.99 23.58
CA ASP A 63 -13.20 -23.02 22.59
C ASP A 63 -14.04 -23.02 21.28
N VAL A 64 -15.31 -23.41 21.35
CA VAL A 64 -16.25 -23.39 20.23
C VAL A 64 -17.03 -22.07 20.22
N PRO A 65 -17.14 -21.36 19.08
CA PRO A 65 -17.89 -20.11 19.00
C PRO A 65 -19.37 -20.28 19.33
N VAL A 66 -19.89 -19.44 20.22
CA VAL A 66 -21.32 -19.37 20.59
C VAL A 66 -22.01 -18.38 19.65
N THR A 67 -23.04 -18.83 18.90
CA THR A 67 -23.60 -18.07 17.76
C THR A 67 -25.08 -17.71 17.91
N ASP A 68 -25.70 -18.00 19.05
CA ASP A 68 -27.13 -17.85 19.31
C ASP A 68 -27.45 -16.70 20.29
N LEU A 69 -26.47 -15.87 20.64
CA LEU A 69 -26.66 -14.71 21.51
C LEU A 69 -27.40 -13.59 20.77
N THR A 70 -28.21 -12.84 21.51
CA THR A 70 -28.91 -11.64 21.04
C THR A 70 -28.27 -10.38 21.61
N ILE A 71 -28.69 -9.21 21.11
CA ILE A 71 -28.16 -7.92 21.58
C ILE A 71 -28.41 -7.70 23.08
N GLU A 72 -29.50 -8.25 23.62
CA GLU A 72 -29.88 -8.14 25.04
C GLU A 72 -28.97 -8.95 25.97
N ASP A 73 -28.22 -9.92 25.43
CA ASP A 73 -27.30 -10.75 26.21
C ASP A 73 -25.98 -10.02 26.48
N PHE A 74 -25.72 -8.87 25.84
CA PHE A 74 -24.46 -8.13 25.95
C PHE A 74 -24.59 -6.89 26.84
N GLU A 75 -23.64 -6.75 27.77
CA GLU A 75 -23.37 -5.51 28.49
C GLU A 75 -21.99 -4.98 28.08
N VAL A 76 -21.94 -3.77 27.53
CA VAL A 76 -20.69 -3.09 27.15
C VAL A 76 -20.48 -1.88 28.05
N TYR A 77 -19.31 -1.82 28.67
CA TYR A 77 -18.90 -0.72 29.53
C TYR A 77 -17.73 0.02 28.90
N GLU A 78 -17.79 1.35 28.95
CA GLU A 78 -16.68 2.26 28.68
C GLU A 78 -16.30 2.95 29.98
N ASP A 79 -15.07 2.77 30.46
CA ASP A 79 -14.59 3.31 31.76
C ASP A 79 -15.55 3.04 32.94
N ASP A 80 -16.01 1.79 33.06
CA ASP A 80 -17.02 1.32 34.03
C ASP A 80 -18.45 1.89 33.84
N GLU A 81 -18.70 2.68 32.79
CA GLU A 81 -20.02 3.20 32.45
C GLU A 81 -20.73 2.38 31.36
N LEU A 82 -21.96 1.93 31.64
CA LEU A 82 -22.74 1.10 30.71
C LEU A 82 -23.16 1.90 29.47
N GLN A 83 -22.82 1.38 28.29
CA GLN A 83 -23.12 1.98 26.99
C GLN A 83 -24.30 1.28 26.32
N ALA A 84 -25.18 2.06 25.67
CA ALA A 84 -26.31 1.53 24.91
C ALA A 84 -25.84 1.07 23.53
N LEU A 85 -26.00 -0.23 23.24
CA LEU A 85 -25.70 -0.79 21.94
C LEU A 85 -26.70 -0.28 20.88
N GLU A 86 -26.18 0.30 19.80
CA GLU A 86 -26.96 0.78 18.66
C GLU A 86 -26.91 -0.17 17.47
N THR A 87 -25.79 -0.88 17.29
CA THR A 87 -25.63 -1.85 16.22
C THR A 87 -25.19 -3.20 16.76
N PHE A 88 -25.76 -4.26 16.21
CA PHE A 88 -25.46 -5.64 16.53
C PHE A 88 -25.47 -6.46 15.24
N GLN A 89 -24.41 -7.22 15.00
CA GLN A 89 -24.33 -8.15 13.88
C GLN A 89 -23.48 -9.36 14.22
N LEU A 90 -24.01 -10.57 14.00
CA LEU A 90 -23.19 -11.78 13.96
C LEU A 90 -22.52 -11.88 12.59
N VAL A 91 -21.18 -11.94 12.57
CA VAL A 91 -20.39 -12.18 11.36
C VAL A 91 -20.02 -13.66 11.34
N GLN A 92 -20.42 -14.34 10.27
CA GLN A 92 -20.05 -15.73 9.98
C GLN A 92 -19.51 -15.83 8.57
N ILE A 93 -18.19 -15.91 8.46
CA ILE A 93 -17.49 -16.18 7.21
C ILE A 93 -17.24 -17.68 7.16
N THR A 94 -18.20 -18.42 6.63
CA THR A 94 -17.99 -19.82 6.30
C THR A 94 -17.06 -19.87 5.10
N PRO A 95 -15.95 -20.65 5.13
CA PRO A 95 -15.17 -20.91 3.93
C PRO A 95 -16.12 -21.53 2.92
N ALA A 96 -16.50 -20.74 1.90
CA ALA A 96 -17.75 -20.90 1.18
C ALA A 96 -18.04 -22.37 0.83
N SER A 97 -19.29 -22.76 1.08
CA SER A 97 -19.97 -23.75 0.25
C SER A 97 -19.45 -23.65 -1.17
N LEU A 98 -18.93 -24.76 -1.68
CA LEU A 98 -18.58 -24.92 -3.07
C LEU A 98 -19.69 -24.30 -3.95
N VAL A 99 -19.30 -23.33 -4.79
CA VAL A 99 -19.99 -22.88 -6.01
C VAL A 99 -21.20 -21.95 -5.86
N ASP A 100 -20.98 -20.66 -6.14
CA ASP A 100 -21.89 -19.89 -7.01
C ASP A 100 -21.16 -18.74 -7.74
N ASP A 101 -20.04 -18.22 -7.19
CA ASP A 101 -19.16 -17.27 -7.89
C ASP A 101 -17.73 -17.84 -8.01
N PRO A 102 -17.17 -18.03 -9.23
CA PRO A 102 -15.84 -18.59 -9.39
C PRO A 102 -14.77 -17.70 -8.76
N VAL A 103 -13.82 -18.32 -8.03
CA VAL A 103 -12.64 -17.64 -7.47
C VAL A 103 -11.89 -16.93 -8.60
N ARG A 104 -11.90 -15.59 -8.57
CA ARG A 104 -11.23 -14.77 -9.59
C ARG A 104 -9.73 -14.70 -9.30
N PRO A 105 -8.87 -14.78 -10.34
CA PRO A 105 -7.44 -14.61 -10.18
C PRO A 105 -7.10 -13.14 -9.91
N ILE A 106 -6.20 -12.89 -8.97
CA ILE A 106 -5.65 -11.55 -8.68
C ILE A 106 -4.51 -11.32 -9.66
N ARG A 107 -4.68 -10.38 -10.61
CA ARG A 107 -3.70 -10.12 -11.69
C ARG A 107 -2.98 -8.78 -11.55
N ASN A 108 -3.59 -7.84 -10.84
CA ASN A 108 -3.11 -6.49 -10.62
C ASN A 108 -3.66 -5.96 -9.28
N GLU A 109 -3.22 -4.77 -8.91
CA GLU A 109 -3.61 -4.07 -7.67
C GLU A 109 -5.11 -3.80 -7.56
N PHE A 110 -5.76 -3.44 -8.67
CA PHE A 110 -7.21 -3.21 -8.67
C PHE A 110 -8.02 -4.49 -8.41
N ASP A 111 -7.55 -5.63 -8.94
CA ASP A 111 -8.15 -6.93 -8.65
C ASP A 111 -7.93 -7.34 -7.19
N GLU A 112 -6.75 -7.04 -6.64
CA GLU A 112 -6.40 -7.26 -5.25
C GLU A 112 -7.32 -6.47 -4.30
N GLU A 113 -7.41 -5.16 -4.48
CA GLU A 113 -8.25 -4.27 -3.67
C GLU A 113 -9.72 -4.69 -3.73
N ARG A 114 -10.24 -4.96 -4.94
CA ARG A 114 -11.64 -5.35 -5.13
C ARG A 114 -11.97 -6.68 -4.45
N GLU A 115 -11.09 -7.67 -4.55
CA GLU A 115 -11.31 -8.97 -3.89
C GLU A 115 -11.11 -8.87 -2.37
N ALA A 116 -10.15 -8.06 -1.91
CA ALA A 116 -9.89 -7.86 -0.49
C ALA A 116 -11.00 -7.08 0.24
N ALA A 117 -11.68 -6.18 -0.46
CA ALA A 117 -12.82 -5.41 0.05
C ALA A 117 -14.08 -6.26 0.27
N ARG A 118 -14.13 -7.50 -0.24
CA ARG A 118 -15.30 -8.37 -0.10
C ARG A 118 -15.51 -8.82 1.36
N PRO A 119 -16.76 -8.83 1.85
CA PRO A 119 -17.06 -9.22 3.24
C PRO A 119 -16.85 -10.72 3.51
N ASP A 120 -16.92 -11.56 2.48
CA ASP A 120 -16.77 -13.03 2.55
C ASP A 120 -15.32 -13.51 2.38
N VAL A 121 -14.36 -12.60 2.18
CA VAL A 121 -12.93 -12.92 2.03
C VAL A 121 -12.22 -12.61 3.34
N ARG A 122 -11.45 -13.55 3.91
CA ARG A 122 -10.60 -13.27 5.08
C ARG A 122 -9.23 -12.80 4.62
N LEU A 123 -8.68 -11.80 5.31
CA LEU A 123 -7.35 -11.26 5.07
C LEU A 123 -6.41 -11.65 6.20
N PHE A 124 -5.34 -12.37 5.84
CA PHE A 124 -4.26 -12.74 6.75
C PHE A 124 -2.94 -12.13 6.27
N ALA A 125 -2.16 -11.53 7.17
CA ALA A 125 -0.78 -11.17 6.88
C ALA A 125 0.16 -11.85 7.86
N ILE A 126 1.26 -12.40 7.37
CA ILE A 126 2.29 -13.01 8.21
C ILE A 126 3.48 -12.06 8.24
N PHE A 127 3.72 -11.44 9.39
CA PHE A 127 4.87 -10.58 9.60
C PHE A 127 6.03 -11.41 10.15
N LEU A 128 7.02 -11.68 9.30
CA LEU A 128 8.19 -12.49 9.61
C LEU A 128 9.32 -11.60 10.10
N ASP A 129 9.43 -11.44 11.42
CA ASP A 129 10.42 -10.56 12.05
C ASP A 129 11.80 -11.24 12.08
N ASP A 130 12.54 -11.13 10.98
CA ASP A 130 13.87 -11.72 10.87
C ASP A 130 14.88 -11.10 11.85
N TYR A 131 14.65 -9.89 12.34
CA TYR A 131 15.53 -9.25 13.32
C TYR A 131 15.31 -9.76 14.74
N HIS A 132 14.10 -10.14 15.12
CA HIS A 132 13.77 -10.57 16.48
C HIS A 132 13.45 -12.06 16.59
N VAL A 133 13.83 -12.86 15.60
CA VAL A 133 13.78 -14.32 15.67
C VAL A 133 15.18 -14.91 15.57
N ARG A 134 15.56 -15.83 16.47
CA ARG A 134 16.84 -16.56 16.34
C ARG A 134 16.77 -17.56 15.19
N GLN A 135 17.92 -17.86 14.58
CA GLN A 135 17.99 -18.80 13.46
C GLN A 135 17.35 -20.16 13.80
N GLY A 136 17.65 -20.73 14.97
CA GLY A 136 17.06 -22.00 15.42
C GLY A 136 15.54 -21.93 15.57
N SER A 137 15.02 -20.85 16.17
CA SER A 137 13.59 -20.61 16.32
C SER A 137 12.88 -20.49 14.97
N SER A 138 13.50 -19.81 13.99
CA SER A 138 12.92 -19.69 12.64
C SER A 138 12.78 -21.03 11.94
N LEU A 139 13.69 -21.99 12.16
CA LEU A 139 13.57 -23.33 11.59
C LEU A 139 12.38 -24.10 12.18
N ARG A 140 12.14 -23.97 13.49
CA ARG A 140 11.03 -24.66 14.17
C ARG A 140 9.66 -24.13 13.75
N VAL A 141 9.53 -22.82 13.52
CA VAL A 141 8.22 -22.20 13.26
C VAL A 141 7.74 -22.35 11.81
N ARG A 142 8.62 -22.75 10.88
CA ARG A 142 8.27 -22.94 9.46
C ARG A 142 7.13 -23.93 9.27
N GLU A 143 7.26 -25.14 9.84
CA GLU A 143 6.27 -26.21 9.61
C GLU A 143 4.88 -25.83 10.13
N PRO A 144 4.72 -25.32 11.38
CA PRO A 144 3.40 -24.86 11.83
C PRO A 144 2.80 -23.72 11.00
N LEU A 145 3.62 -22.80 10.47
CA LEU A 145 3.14 -21.74 9.59
C LEU A 145 2.72 -22.26 8.20
N ILE A 146 3.44 -23.26 7.68
CA ILE A 146 3.06 -23.94 6.43
C ILE A 146 1.71 -24.63 6.61
N GLU A 147 1.55 -25.43 7.67
CA GLU A 147 0.29 -26.10 7.99
C GLU A 147 -0.87 -25.10 8.20
N PHE A 148 -0.59 -23.94 8.83
CA PHE A 148 -1.56 -22.86 8.95
C PHE A 148 -2.01 -22.34 7.58
N VAL A 149 -1.08 -22.02 6.68
CA VAL A 149 -1.41 -21.54 5.33
C VAL A 149 -2.15 -22.62 4.53
N GLU A 150 -1.80 -23.90 4.67
CA GLU A 150 -2.52 -25.01 4.06
C GLU A 150 -3.94 -25.19 4.59
N SER A 151 -4.20 -24.78 5.84
CA SER A 151 -5.54 -24.82 6.45
C SER A 151 -6.47 -23.68 6.00
N LEU A 152 -5.92 -22.65 5.34
CA LEU A 152 -6.71 -21.52 4.85
C LEU A 152 -7.60 -21.95 3.69
N ALA A 153 -8.76 -21.30 3.58
CA ALA A 153 -9.68 -21.55 2.49
C ALA A 153 -9.14 -20.99 1.17
N PRO A 154 -9.50 -21.58 0.01
CA PRO A 154 -9.06 -21.07 -1.29
C PRO A 154 -9.45 -19.61 -1.59
N THR A 155 -10.47 -19.10 -0.90
CA THR A 155 -10.92 -17.71 -0.99
C THR A 155 -10.08 -16.74 -0.16
N ASP A 156 -9.40 -17.24 0.89
CA ASP A 156 -8.61 -16.43 1.81
C ASP A 156 -7.40 -15.84 1.10
N MET A 157 -7.17 -14.56 1.35
CA MET A 157 -6.00 -13.85 0.84
C MET A 157 -4.98 -13.75 1.96
N VAL A 158 -3.74 -14.13 1.62
CA VAL A 158 -2.61 -14.08 2.53
C VAL A 158 -1.45 -13.32 1.91
N GLY A 159 -0.79 -12.49 2.73
CA GLY A 159 0.47 -11.81 2.39
C GLY A 159 1.56 -12.14 3.39
N VAL A 160 2.82 -12.08 2.98
CA VAL A 160 3.99 -12.19 3.86
C VAL A 160 4.76 -10.88 3.80
N MET A 161 5.24 -10.41 4.95
CA MET A 161 6.04 -9.20 5.03
C MET A 161 7.21 -9.37 6.01
N TYR A 162 8.38 -8.90 5.60
CA TYR A 162 9.55 -8.69 6.46
C TYR A 162 9.70 -7.21 6.84
N PRO A 163 10.42 -6.87 7.94
CA PRO A 163 10.62 -5.49 8.39
C PRO A 163 11.08 -4.48 7.33
N LEU A 164 11.90 -4.90 6.35
CA LEU A 164 12.42 -4.05 5.28
C LEU A 164 11.70 -4.21 3.92
N THR A 165 10.59 -4.94 3.87
CA THR A 165 9.82 -5.11 2.63
C THR A 165 9.18 -3.77 2.26
N PRO A 166 9.40 -3.24 1.04
CA PRO A 166 8.65 -2.08 0.56
C PRO A 166 7.15 -2.41 0.49
N LEU A 167 6.28 -1.50 0.92
CA LEU A 167 4.83 -1.72 0.86
C LEU A 167 4.31 -1.99 -0.56
N VAL A 168 4.98 -1.45 -1.59
CA VAL A 168 4.62 -1.69 -3.00
C VAL A 168 4.86 -3.13 -3.48
N ASP A 169 5.72 -3.86 -2.75
CA ASP A 169 6.04 -5.27 -3.01
C ASP A 169 5.17 -6.21 -2.17
N LEU A 170 4.47 -5.70 -1.14
CA LEU A 170 3.48 -6.47 -0.40
C LEU A 170 2.27 -6.72 -1.29
N ARG A 171 1.96 -8.00 -1.51
CA ARG A 171 0.80 -8.43 -2.31
C ARG A 171 0.00 -9.47 -1.55
N MET A 172 -1.28 -9.20 -1.38
CA MET A 172 -2.26 -10.15 -0.88
C MET A 172 -2.61 -11.11 -2.01
N THR A 173 -2.44 -12.42 -1.77
CA THR A 173 -2.63 -13.43 -2.80
C THR A 173 -3.41 -14.63 -2.29
N ARG A 174 -4.07 -15.33 -3.23
CA ARG A 174 -4.66 -16.67 -3.00
C ARG A 174 -3.68 -17.80 -3.34
N ASN A 175 -2.48 -17.48 -3.84
CA ASN A 175 -1.46 -18.47 -4.16
C ASN A 175 -0.74 -18.92 -2.88
N HIS A 176 -1.40 -19.77 -2.10
CA HIS A 176 -0.86 -20.32 -0.86
C HIS A 176 0.47 -21.06 -1.07
N ALA A 177 0.67 -21.71 -2.23
CA ALA A 177 1.93 -22.37 -2.56
C ALA A 177 3.11 -21.38 -2.66
N ALA A 178 2.90 -20.18 -3.22
CA ALA A 178 3.94 -19.16 -3.26
C ALA A 178 4.30 -18.64 -1.86
N ILE A 179 3.30 -18.46 -0.99
CA ILE A 179 3.49 -18.07 0.41
C ILE A 179 4.27 -19.14 1.20
N ILE A 180 3.94 -20.42 1.00
CA ILE A 180 4.66 -21.54 1.60
C ILE A 180 6.14 -21.54 1.19
N GLU A 181 6.44 -21.27 -0.08
CA GLU A 181 7.83 -21.16 -0.55
C GLU A 181 8.60 -19.98 0.08
N GLU A 182 7.90 -18.89 0.41
CA GLU A 182 8.48 -17.77 1.14
C GLU A 182 8.75 -18.12 2.61
N ILE A 183 7.79 -18.74 3.30
CA ILE A 183 7.94 -19.22 4.68
C ILE A 183 9.12 -20.19 4.80
N LYS A 184 9.30 -21.11 3.83
CA LYS A 184 10.44 -22.04 3.81
C LYS A 184 11.80 -21.33 3.79
N ARG A 185 11.87 -20.10 3.30
CA ARG A 185 13.10 -19.28 3.25
C ARG A 185 13.30 -18.43 4.50
N PHE A 186 12.32 -18.38 5.41
CA PHE A 186 12.40 -17.56 6.62
C PHE A 186 13.60 -17.91 7.48
N GLN A 187 14.53 -16.97 7.64
CA GLN A 187 15.72 -17.13 8.47
C GLN A 187 15.83 -15.99 9.46
N GLY A 188 15.67 -16.32 10.74
CA GLY A 188 15.88 -15.38 11.84
C GLY A 188 17.36 -15.04 12.07
N ARG A 189 17.63 -13.82 12.51
CA ARG A 189 18.95 -13.18 12.67
C ARG A 189 19.07 -12.39 13.98
N LYS A 190 18.26 -12.70 14.98
CA LYS A 190 18.37 -12.08 16.31
C LYS A 190 19.77 -12.26 16.88
N TYR A 191 20.38 -11.15 17.31
CA TYR A 191 21.77 -11.01 17.77
C TYR A 191 22.87 -11.33 16.73
N ASP A 192 22.49 -11.61 15.49
CA ASP A 192 23.39 -11.63 14.34
C ASP A 192 23.38 -10.23 13.68
N TYR A 193 24.50 -9.53 13.76
CA TYR A 193 24.67 -8.17 13.27
C TYR A 193 25.41 -8.11 11.93
N GLU A 194 25.60 -9.24 11.24
CA GLU A 194 26.21 -9.23 9.91
C GLU A 194 25.30 -8.47 8.91
N PRO A 195 25.76 -7.35 8.32
CA PRO A 195 24.94 -6.53 7.45
C PRO A 195 24.65 -7.22 6.12
N ARG A 196 23.38 -7.30 5.73
CA ARG A 196 22.94 -7.93 4.45
C ARG A 196 22.59 -6.95 3.34
N ASN A 197 22.39 -5.68 3.68
CA ASN A 197 21.96 -4.67 2.71
C ASN A 197 22.64 -3.32 2.99
N ARG A 198 22.55 -2.42 2.01
CA ARG A 198 23.17 -1.09 2.06
C ARG A 198 22.72 -0.22 3.24
N PHE A 199 21.54 -0.47 3.79
CA PHE A 199 21.03 0.28 4.95
C PHE A 199 21.70 -0.21 6.23
N GLU A 200 21.74 -1.53 6.43
CA GLU A 200 22.45 -2.17 7.55
C GLU A 200 23.95 -1.80 7.57
N PHE A 201 24.60 -1.72 6.40
CA PHE A 201 26.01 -1.29 6.32
C PHE A 201 26.30 0.09 6.91
N GLN A 202 25.32 1.00 6.97
CA GLN A 202 25.53 2.36 7.47
C GLN A 202 25.70 2.41 8.99
N TYR A 203 25.06 1.49 9.71
CA TYR A 203 25.08 1.43 11.17
C TYR A 203 25.70 0.15 11.72
N ALA A 204 26.23 -0.75 10.87
CA ALA A 204 26.83 -2.02 11.28
C ALA A 204 27.94 -1.85 12.35
N ARG A 205 28.70 -0.76 12.30
CA ARG A 205 29.78 -0.46 13.28
C ARG A 205 29.31 0.30 14.52
N ALA A 206 28.01 0.56 14.65
CA ALA A 206 27.45 1.16 15.85
C ALA A 206 27.52 0.16 17.03
N PRO A 207 27.35 0.63 18.28
CA PRO A 207 27.19 -0.27 19.42
C PRO A 207 26.00 -1.22 19.22
N ALA A 208 26.13 -2.47 19.66
CA ALA A 208 25.10 -3.50 19.46
C ALA A 208 23.71 -3.07 19.99
N MET A 209 23.67 -2.40 21.14
CA MET A 209 22.42 -1.85 21.69
C MET A 209 21.75 -0.85 20.75
N THR A 210 22.53 0.01 20.09
CA THR A 210 22.01 0.97 19.12
C THR A 210 21.47 0.26 17.88
N VAL A 211 22.14 -0.80 17.43
CA VAL A 211 21.66 -1.62 16.30
C VAL A 211 20.34 -2.30 16.63
N GLU A 212 20.18 -2.84 17.84
CA GLU A 212 18.90 -3.42 18.31
C GLU A 212 17.79 -2.36 18.37
N GLN A 213 18.07 -1.16 18.88
CA GLN A 213 17.09 -0.07 18.90
C GLN A 213 16.62 0.32 17.48
N ILE A 214 17.55 0.41 16.52
CA ILE A 214 17.21 0.64 15.10
C ILE A 214 16.36 -0.51 14.55
N ARG A 215 16.71 -1.76 14.86
CA ARG A 215 15.94 -2.94 14.41
C ARG A 215 14.52 -2.98 15.00
N ASN A 216 14.36 -2.61 16.27
CA ASN A 216 13.05 -2.44 16.91
C ASN A 216 12.22 -1.38 16.17
N GLU A 217 12.80 -0.19 15.92
CA GLU A 217 12.13 0.90 15.21
C GLU A 217 11.70 0.48 13.79
N VAL A 218 12.59 -0.18 13.04
CA VAL A 218 12.30 -0.69 11.70
C VAL A 218 11.18 -1.72 11.73
N SER A 219 11.21 -2.66 12.66
CA SER A 219 10.22 -3.75 12.74
C SER A 219 8.84 -3.23 13.15
N LEU A 220 8.78 -2.37 14.17
CA LEU A 220 7.52 -1.75 14.61
C LEU A 220 6.96 -0.79 13.57
N THR A 221 7.82 -0.06 12.85
CA THR A 221 7.38 0.80 11.73
C THR A 221 6.87 -0.03 10.56
N GLY A 222 7.55 -1.11 10.20
CA GLY A 222 7.11 -2.05 9.17
C GLY A 222 5.76 -2.69 9.51
N LEU A 223 5.59 -3.11 10.76
CA LEU A 223 4.32 -3.66 11.25
C LEU A 223 3.19 -2.62 11.23
N ARG A 224 3.45 -1.37 11.61
CA ARG A 224 2.49 -0.26 11.48
C ARG A 224 2.13 0.04 10.02
N ALA A 225 3.11 -0.03 9.12
CA ALA A 225 2.93 0.16 7.70
C ALA A 225 2.03 -0.95 7.11
N LEU A 226 2.26 -2.21 7.51
CA LEU A 226 1.40 -3.36 7.16
C LEU A 226 -0.05 -3.13 7.62
N VAL A 227 -0.24 -2.81 8.89
CA VAL A 227 -1.56 -2.53 9.47
C VAL A 227 -2.29 -1.42 8.71
N THR A 228 -1.57 -0.34 8.38
CA THR A 228 -2.12 0.80 7.61
C THR A 228 -2.54 0.37 6.20
N HIS A 229 -1.70 -0.42 5.52
CA HIS A 229 -2.00 -0.94 4.19
C HIS A 229 -3.24 -1.85 4.21
N LEU A 230 -3.32 -2.78 5.17
CA LEU A 230 -4.50 -3.65 5.33
C LEU A 230 -5.78 -2.85 5.62
N GLY A 231 -5.68 -1.76 6.39
CA GLY A 231 -6.79 -0.83 6.64
C GLY A 231 -7.30 -0.15 5.36
N GLY A 232 -6.41 0.11 4.38
CA GLY A 232 -6.78 0.64 3.07
C GLY A 232 -7.50 -0.36 2.17
N LEU A 233 -7.27 -1.66 2.36
CA LEU A 233 -7.93 -2.71 1.55
C LEU A 233 -9.38 -2.97 1.97
N ARG A 234 -9.67 -2.89 3.28
CA ARG A 234 -11.05 -3.07 3.79
C ARG A 234 -11.25 -2.52 5.19
N GLU A 235 -12.48 -2.16 5.51
CA GLU A 235 -12.89 -1.77 6.87
C GLU A 235 -13.03 -2.97 7.83
N GLY A 236 -13.52 -4.12 7.36
CA GLY A 236 -13.79 -5.31 8.20
C GLY A 236 -12.53 -5.95 8.78
N ARG A 237 -12.65 -6.80 9.80
CA ARG A 237 -11.54 -7.37 10.60
C ARG A 237 -10.37 -7.93 9.77
N LYS A 238 -9.12 -7.56 10.05
CA LYS A 238 -7.92 -8.13 9.40
C LYS A 238 -7.09 -8.87 10.44
N SER A 239 -6.38 -9.93 10.05
CA SER A 239 -5.57 -10.72 10.97
C SER A 239 -4.10 -10.65 10.59
N VAL A 240 -3.23 -10.25 11.52
CA VAL A 240 -1.77 -10.27 11.38
C VAL A 240 -1.21 -11.34 12.30
N ILE A 241 -0.46 -12.30 11.76
CA ILE A 241 0.35 -13.24 12.52
C ILE A 241 1.76 -12.64 12.66
N LEU A 242 2.08 -12.11 13.83
CA LEU A 242 3.40 -11.55 14.13
C LEU A 242 4.33 -12.67 14.61
N VAL A 243 5.29 -13.07 13.80
CA VAL A 243 6.28 -14.09 14.18
C VAL A 243 7.53 -13.38 14.71
N SER A 244 7.64 -13.30 16.04
CA SER A 244 8.71 -12.56 16.73
C SER A 244 8.96 -13.18 18.10
N GLU A 245 10.20 -13.10 18.61
CA GLU A 245 10.49 -13.46 20.01
C GLU A 245 10.22 -12.30 20.98
N GLY A 246 9.71 -11.17 20.49
CA GLY A 246 9.38 -9.98 21.26
C GLY A 246 10.51 -8.95 21.30
N PHE A 247 10.19 -7.79 21.88
CA PHE A 247 11.02 -6.59 21.76
C PHE A 247 11.67 -6.22 23.10
N THR A 248 12.87 -5.64 23.02
CA THR A 248 13.52 -4.99 24.15
C THR A 248 14.46 -3.91 23.64
N ASN A 249 14.44 -2.72 24.24
CA ASN A 249 15.33 -1.60 23.89
C ASN A 249 16.66 -1.62 24.67
N ILE A 250 16.92 -2.69 25.44
CA ILE A 250 18.12 -2.84 26.25
C ILE A 250 18.72 -4.23 26.06
N LEU A 251 20.04 -4.27 25.88
CA LEU A 251 20.81 -5.51 25.93
C LEU A 251 21.42 -5.70 27.32
N PRO A 252 21.66 -6.95 27.77
CA PRO A 252 22.46 -7.17 28.96
C PRO A 252 23.91 -6.72 28.68
N PRO A 253 24.66 -6.26 29.69
CA PRO A 253 26.03 -5.74 29.54
C PRO A 253 26.96 -6.64 28.72
N GLN A 254 26.82 -7.96 28.89
CA GLN A 254 27.59 -9.00 28.20
C GLN A 254 27.41 -8.95 26.67
N MET A 255 26.29 -8.42 26.20
CA MET A 255 25.92 -8.32 24.79
C MET A 255 26.12 -6.90 24.21
N ARG A 256 26.52 -5.91 25.02
CA ARG A 256 26.69 -4.51 24.60
C ARG A 256 28.05 -4.26 23.93
N ARG A 257 28.26 -4.89 22.78
CA ARG A 257 29.49 -4.71 21.98
C ARG A 257 29.61 -3.25 21.53
N THR A 258 30.81 -2.68 21.61
CA THR A 258 31.07 -1.29 21.15
C THR A 258 30.97 -1.17 19.63
N ASP A 259 31.26 -2.26 18.92
CA ASP A 259 31.06 -2.44 17.48
C ASP A 259 30.30 -3.76 17.31
N ALA A 260 29.09 -3.69 16.76
CA ALA A 260 28.19 -4.84 16.66
C ALA A 260 28.78 -5.99 15.82
N THR A 261 29.69 -5.68 14.88
CA THR A 261 30.36 -6.68 14.02
C THR A 261 31.54 -7.40 14.68
N GLN A 262 32.00 -6.91 15.84
CA GLN A 262 33.12 -7.54 16.55
C GLN A 262 32.63 -8.67 17.45
N LEU A 263 33.54 -9.60 17.76
CA LEU A 263 33.27 -10.64 18.75
C LEU A 263 33.05 -10.02 20.14
N ALA A 264 32.22 -10.66 20.95
CA ALA A 264 32.00 -10.25 22.34
C ALA A 264 33.33 -10.23 23.11
N ASP A 265 33.57 -9.18 23.91
CA ASP A 265 34.77 -9.10 24.75
C ASP A 265 34.67 -10.16 25.86
N PRO A 266 35.57 -11.17 25.91
CA PRO A 266 35.54 -12.20 26.93
C PRO A 266 35.62 -11.65 28.37
N ARG A 267 36.16 -10.43 28.55
CA ARG A 267 36.24 -9.77 29.85
C ARG A 267 34.89 -9.26 30.36
N GLN A 268 33.90 -9.12 29.47
CA GLN A 268 32.56 -8.65 29.82
C GLN A 268 31.62 -9.80 30.23
N GLN A 269 32.05 -11.07 30.11
CA GLN A 269 31.27 -12.27 30.47
C GLN A 269 31.12 -12.53 31.97
N ASN A 270 31.35 -11.54 32.84
CA ASN A 270 31.08 -11.70 34.26
C ASN A 270 29.55 -11.58 34.48
N PRO A 271 28.86 -12.62 34.97
CA PRO A 271 27.41 -12.62 35.14
C PRO A 271 26.91 -11.65 36.23
N PHE A 272 27.82 -11.09 37.04
CA PHE A 272 27.51 -10.17 38.14
C PHE A 272 27.82 -8.69 37.87
N VAL A 273 28.19 -8.32 36.63
CA VAL A 273 28.67 -6.96 36.28
C VAL A 273 27.68 -5.84 36.65
N THR A 274 26.38 -6.13 36.76
CA THR A 274 25.34 -5.11 36.94
C THR A 274 24.35 -5.35 38.07
N SER A 275 24.56 -6.37 38.90
CA SER A 275 23.66 -6.65 40.02
C SER A 275 23.58 -5.44 40.98
N GLY A 276 22.44 -4.74 40.96
CA GLY A 276 22.16 -3.61 41.86
C GLY A 276 22.74 -2.25 41.45
N ASN A 277 23.13 -2.05 40.19
CA ASN A 277 23.64 -0.75 39.70
C ASN A 277 22.48 0.23 39.40
N PRO A 278 22.36 1.37 40.10
CA PRO A 278 21.27 2.34 39.86
C PRO A 278 21.27 2.93 38.44
N ARG A 279 22.44 3.04 37.80
CA ARG A 279 22.52 3.54 36.41
C ARG A 279 21.90 2.57 35.41
N GLU A 280 22.05 1.27 35.64
CA GLU A 280 21.45 0.23 34.79
C GLU A 280 19.93 0.19 34.94
N GLN A 281 19.43 0.35 36.17
CA GLN A 281 18.01 0.46 36.42
C GLN A 281 17.40 1.69 35.73
N ALA A 282 18.07 2.83 35.79
CA ALA A 282 17.62 4.04 35.08
C ALA A 282 17.63 3.88 33.55
N MET A 283 18.65 3.21 33.00
CA MET A 283 18.70 2.89 31.57
C MET A 283 17.56 1.96 31.16
N GLN A 284 17.29 0.92 31.96
CA GLN A 284 16.19 -0.01 31.71
C GLN A 284 14.84 0.71 31.72
N MET A 285 14.60 1.55 32.73
CA MET A 285 13.37 2.37 32.80
C MET A 285 13.20 3.27 31.56
N THR A 286 14.29 3.89 31.09
CA THR A 286 14.24 4.74 29.89
C THR A 286 13.95 3.92 28.64
N ALA A 287 14.56 2.73 28.52
CA ALA A 287 14.32 1.80 27.42
C ALA A 287 12.86 1.33 27.40
N ASP A 288 12.30 0.97 28.56
CA ASP A 288 10.92 0.52 28.68
C ASP A 288 9.93 1.63 28.29
N LEU A 289 10.15 2.87 28.73
CA LEU A 289 9.32 4.03 28.35
C LEU A 289 9.35 4.31 26.84
N SER A 290 10.54 4.23 26.23
CA SER A 290 10.67 4.42 24.77
C SER A 290 9.92 3.35 23.98
N LEU A 291 10.06 2.08 24.37
CA LEU A 291 9.36 0.97 23.73
C LEU A 291 7.85 1.09 23.90
N GLN A 292 7.38 1.48 25.10
CA GLN A 292 5.96 1.70 25.36
C GLN A 292 5.38 2.77 24.42
N THR A 293 6.14 3.83 24.14
CA THR A 293 5.73 4.89 23.21
C THR A 293 5.60 4.37 21.78
N ASP A 294 6.54 3.52 21.32
CA ASP A 294 6.48 2.93 19.98
C ASP A 294 5.32 1.94 19.84
N LEU A 295 5.05 1.16 20.89
CA LEU A 295 3.92 0.24 20.97
C LEU A 295 2.57 0.98 20.96
N GLN A 296 2.44 2.11 21.67
CA GLN A 296 1.23 2.93 21.63
C GLN A 296 0.88 3.35 20.19
N ARG A 297 1.86 3.83 19.42
CA ARG A 297 1.62 4.19 18.01
C ARG A 297 1.21 3.00 17.14
N LEU A 298 1.64 1.78 17.48
CA LEU A 298 1.18 0.56 16.83
C LEU A 298 -0.27 0.26 17.19
N PHE A 299 -0.63 0.37 18.47
CA PHE A 299 -1.99 0.13 18.95
C PHE A 299 -3.00 1.07 18.29
N ASP A 300 -2.68 2.36 18.19
CA ASP A 300 -3.53 3.35 17.53
C ASP A 300 -3.80 3.00 16.07
N GLY A 301 -2.74 2.59 15.35
CA GLY A 301 -2.84 2.17 13.96
C GLY A 301 -3.69 0.90 13.80
N ALA A 302 -3.46 -0.10 14.65
CA ALA A 302 -4.17 -1.38 14.62
C ALA A 302 -5.67 -1.23 14.92
N ASN A 303 -5.99 -0.43 15.95
CA ASN A 303 -7.37 -0.16 16.34
C ASN A 303 -8.12 0.62 15.26
N ARG A 304 -7.51 1.68 14.70
CA ARG A 304 -8.11 2.45 13.60
C ARG A 304 -8.30 1.61 12.34
N ALA A 305 -7.34 0.74 12.04
CA ALA A 305 -7.40 -0.13 10.89
C ALA A 305 -8.19 -1.42 11.15
N ASN A 306 -8.88 -1.61 12.28
CA ASN A 306 -9.57 -2.84 12.68
C ASN A 306 -8.76 -4.14 12.42
N THR A 307 -7.49 -4.13 12.84
CA THR A 307 -6.53 -5.20 12.57
C THR A 307 -6.10 -5.88 13.86
N SER A 308 -6.35 -7.18 13.96
CA SER A 308 -5.96 -7.99 15.10
C SER A 308 -4.60 -8.63 14.93
N ILE A 309 -3.74 -8.52 15.94
CA ILE A 309 -2.37 -9.04 15.88
C ILE A 309 -2.24 -10.26 16.80
N TYR A 310 -1.97 -11.42 16.21
CA TYR A 310 -1.68 -12.67 16.93
C TYR A 310 -0.17 -12.87 16.96
N SER A 311 0.42 -12.71 18.13
CA SER A 311 1.86 -12.82 18.30
C SER A 311 2.25 -14.27 18.50
N LEU A 312 3.09 -14.81 17.63
CA LEU A 312 3.63 -16.16 17.70
C LEU A 312 5.09 -16.12 18.12
N ASP A 313 5.39 -16.66 19.31
CA ASP A 313 6.76 -16.81 19.79
C ASP A 313 7.37 -18.13 19.28
N PRO A 314 8.34 -18.06 18.36
CA PRO A 314 8.94 -19.23 17.76
C PRO A 314 9.91 -19.96 18.71
N ARG A 315 10.18 -19.45 19.93
CA ARG A 315 11.02 -20.10 20.96
C ARG A 315 10.35 -21.30 21.64
N GLY A 316 9.05 -21.47 21.46
CA GLY A 316 8.27 -22.56 22.06
C GLY A 316 8.32 -22.54 23.59
N LEU A 317 8.56 -23.68 24.24
CA LEU A 317 8.75 -23.71 25.70
C LEU A 317 10.16 -23.24 26.09
N ALA A 318 10.35 -21.92 26.10
CA ALA A 318 11.62 -21.28 26.44
C ALA A 318 11.86 -21.26 27.95
N SER A 319 13.05 -21.71 28.38
CA SER A 319 13.51 -21.54 29.77
C SER A 319 14.51 -20.41 29.95
N PHE A 320 15.13 -19.97 28.85
CA PHE A 320 16.19 -18.96 28.81
C PHE A 320 16.03 -18.08 27.57
N GLU A 321 16.48 -16.82 27.65
CA GLU A 321 16.55 -15.88 26.51
C GLU A 321 17.91 -15.99 25.79
N PHE A 322 18.97 -16.21 26.57
CA PHE A 322 20.36 -16.22 26.15
C PHE A 322 20.98 -17.61 26.27
N ASP A 323 21.93 -17.89 25.37
CA ASP A 323 22.70 -19.13 25.42
C ASP A 323 23.74 -19.09 26.55
N ILE A 324 24.13 -20.27 27.06
CA ILE A 324 25.07 -20.39 28.19
C ILE A 324 26.42 -19.69 27.89
N ASN A 325 26.85 -19.68 26.62
CA ASN A 325 28.09 -19.05 26.18
C ASN A 325 28.03 -17.50 26.14
N GLU A 326 26.85 -16.89 26.25
CA GLU A 326 26.67 -15.43 26.30
C GLU A 326 26.98 -14.87 27.70
N GLY A 327 27.09 -15.72 28.73
CA GLY A 327 27.57 -15.34 30.06
C GLY A 327 26.60 -14.44 30.85
N VAL A 328 25.34 -14.39 30.43
CA VAL A 328 24.28 -13.62 31.11
C VAL A 328 23.84 -14.36 32.38
N GLY A 329 23.71 -13.64 33.49
CA GLY A 329 23.26 -14.21 34.76
C GLY A 329 21.80 -14.66 34.73
N PHE A 330 21.48 -15.77 35.40
CA PHE A 330 20.15 -16.40 35.42
C PHE A 330 18.99 -15.42 35.71
N THR A 331 19.15 -14.53 36.69
CA THR A 331 18.10 -13.56 37.05
C THR A 331 17.86 -12.55 35.93
N THR A 332 18.92 -12.03 35.32
CA THR A 332 18.83 -11.07 34.21
C THR A 332 18.21 -11.72 32.99
N ASP A 333 18.67 -12.93 32.64
CA ASP A 333 18.13 -13.73 31.54
C ASP A 333 16.62 -13.94 31.68
N ARG A 334 16.17 -14.45 32.84
CA ARG A 334 14.75 -14.69 33.09
C ARG A 334 13.91 -13.41 33.04
N ASN A 335 14.45 -12.30 33.53
CA ASN A 335 13.76 -11.00 33.45
C ASN A 335 13.60 -10.53 32.00
N MET A 336 14.61 -10.72 31.16
CA MET A 336 14.56 -10.36 29.74
C MET A 336 13.66 -11.29 28.93
N LEU A 337 13.68 -12.60 29.21
CA LEU A 337 12.73 -13.55 28.63
C LEU A 337 11.28 -13.14 28.94
N ASN A 338 11.00 -12.85 30.20
CA ASN A 338 9.67 -12.38 30.61
C ASN A 338 9.29 -11.06 29.95
N ALA A 339 10.22 -10.10 29.86
CA ALA A 339 9.97 -8.82 29.22
C ALA A 339 9.56 -9.00 27.75
N THR A 340 10.33 -9.76 26.97
CA THR A 340 10.06 -10.00 25.55
C THR A 340 8.74 -10.76 25.35
N ILE A 341 8.44 -11.81 26.12
CA ILE A 341 7.14 -12.49 26.08
C ILE A 341 5.99 -11.52 26.42
N ASN A 342 6.17 -10.66 27.41
CA ASN A 342 5.14 -9.70 27.80
C ASN A 342 4.88 -8.65 26.72
N THR A 343 5.87 -8.29 25.89
CA THR A 343 5.62 -7.41 24.73
C THR A 343 4.67 -8.06 23.72
N LEU A 344 4.85 -9.34 23.42
CA LEU A 344 3.97 -10.09 22.51
C LEU A 344 2.53 -10.18 23.04
N ARG A 345 2.39 -10.43 24.35
CA ARG A 345 1.08 -10.40 25.03
C ARG A 345 0.44 -9.03 24.95
N SER A 346 1.19 -7.96 25.24
CA SER A 346 0.67 -6.61 25.18
C SER A 346 0.20 -6.24 23.78
N ILE A 347 0.96 -6.58 22.73
CA ILE A 347 0.56 -6.31 21.34
C ILE A 347 -0.75 -7.01 21.01
N SER A 348 -0.84 -8.30 21.36
CA SER A 348 -2.01 -9.09 21.02
C SER A 348 -3.26 -8.71 21.80
N ASP A 349 -3.16 -8.60 23.13
CA ASP A 349 -4.32 -8.30 23.97
C ASP A 349 -4.91 -6.90 23.67
N THR A 350 -4.07 -5.93 23.28
CA THR A 350 -4.53 -4.58 22.93
C THR A 350 -5.17 -4.51 21.55
N THR A 351 -4.96 -5.50 20.69
CA THR A 351 -5.47 -5.53 19.31
C THR A 351 -6.45 -6.68 19.05
N ASP A 352 -7.27 -7.09 20.03
CA ASP A 352 -8.26 -8.19 19.86
C ASP A 352 -7.64 -9.57 19.50
N GLY A 353 -6.33 -9.74 19.64
CA GLY A 353 -5.60 -10.97 19.40
C GLY A 353 -5.25 -11.72 20.69
N TYR A 354 -4.43 -12.76 20.56
CA TYR A 354 -3.76 -13.40 21.69
C TYR A 354 -2.35 -13.82 21.30
N ALA A 355 -1.49 -13.97 22.31
CA ALA A 355 -0.12 -14.39 22.11
C ALA A 355 0.03 -15.92 22.25
N ILE A 356 0.55 -16.56 21.21
CA ILE A 356 0.92 -17.98 21.17
C ILE A 356 2.35 -18.11 21.70
N VAL A 357 2.47 -18.25 23.01
CA VAL A 357 3.74 -18.24 23.75
C VAL A 357 3.85 -19.45 24.67
N ASN A 358 5.07 -19.84 25.03
CA ASN A 358 5.33 -20.97 25.95
C ASN A 358 4.73 -22.32 25.51
N THR A 359 4.55 -22.55 24.21
CA THR A 359 4.02 -23.82 23.67
C THR A 359 4.97 -24.43 22.65
N ASN A 360 5.17 -25.75 22.69
CA ASN A 360 5.89 -26.45 21.63
C ASN A 360 5.00 -26.85 20.46
N ASP A 361 3.68 -26.67 20.59
CA ASP A 361 2.71 -26.89 19.52
C ASP A 361 1.88 -25.61 19.33
N PRO A 362 2.28 -24.73 18.40
CA PRO A 362 1.55 -23.49 18.14
C PRO A 362 0.35 -23.69 17.21
N ARG A 363 0.09 -24.90 16.69
CA ARG A 363 -0.94 -25.14 15.66
C ARG A 363 -2.34 -24.81 16.13
N GLU A 364 -2.69 -25.24 17.34
CA GLU A 364 -3.99 -24.95 17.93
C GLU A 364 -4.22 -23.44 18.06
N GLY A 365 -3.17 -22.72 18.49
CA GLY A 365 -3.14 -21.27 18.52
C GLY A 365 -3.29 -20.66 17.13
N LEU A 366 -2.68 -21.21 16.09
CA LEU A 366 -2.86 -20.68 14.72
C LEU A 366 -4.26 -20.99 14.16
N GLN A 367 -4.81 -22.16 14.44
CA GLN A 367 -6.17 -22.55 14.02
C GLN A 367 -7.25 -21.74 14.73
N ARG A 368 -7.06 -21.40 16.01
CA ARG A 368 -7.95 -20.48 16.72
C ARG A 368 -7.98 -19.09 16.08
N ALA A 369 -6.88 -18.61 15.50
CA ALA A 369 -6.87 -17.31 14.81
C ALA A 369 -7.72 -17.35 13.53
N VAL A 370 -7.77 -18.50 12.85
CA VAL A 370 -8.69 -18.73 11.72
C VAL A 370 -10.14 -18.73 12.19
N ARG A 371 -10.46 -19.37 13.33
CA ARG A 371 -11.81 -19.36 13.93
C ARG A 371 -12.25 -17.95 14.29
N ASP A 372 -11.39 -17.19 14.96
CA ASP A 372 -11.64 -15.79 15.33
C ASP A 372 -11.92 -14.92 14.09
N ALA A 373 -11.23 -15.17 12.97
CA ALA A 373 -11.47 -14.45 11.71
C ALA A 373 -12.78 -14.87 11.01
N SER A 374 -13.40 -15.98 11.43
CA SER A 374 -14.59 -16.55 10.81
C SER A 374 -15.87 -16.22 11.56
N THR A 375 -15.85 -16.20 12.88
CA THR A 375 -17.07 -16.07 13.69
C THR A 375 -16.86 -15.13 14.86
N TYR A 376 -17.58 -14.01 14.85
CA TYR A 376 -17.53 -12.99 15.89
C TYR A 376 -18.79 -12.11 15.84
N TYR A 377 -19.10 -11.45 16.94
CA TYR A 377 -20.14 -10.42 17.02
C TYR A 377 -19.52 -9.05 16.80
N LEU A 378 -20.21 -8.22 16.02
CA LEU A 378 -19.91 -6.82 15.82
C LEU A 378 -20.88 -5.99 16.63
N LEU A 379 -20.37 -5.38 17.70
CA LEU A 379 -21.14 -4.48 18.55
C LEU A 379 -20.76 -3.04 18.20
N GLY A 380 -21.71 -2.13 18.27
CA GLY A 380 -21.42 -0.71 18.09
C GLY A 380 -22.30 0.17 18.94
N TYR A 381 -21.70 1.20 19.51
CA TYR A 381 -22.35 2.16 20.39
C TYR A 381 -21.75 3.55 20.17
N ASN A 382 -22.49 4.60 20.51
CA ASN A 382 -21.91 5.94 20.58
C ASN A 382 -21.36 6.17 21.98
N SER A 383 -20.08 6.52 22.10
CA SER A 383 -19.49 6.89 23.39
C SER A 383 -20.26 8.09 23.96
N ALA A 384 -20.79 7.94 25.18
CA ALA A 384 -21.66 8.93 25.82
C ALA A 384 -21.00 10.30 25.98
N ASP A 385 -19.68 10.33 26.24
CA ASP A 385 -18.90 11.54 26.47
C ASP A 385 -18.14 12.04 25.26
N ALA A 386 -18.14 11.28 24.15
CA ALA A 386 -17.46 11.64 22.91
C ALA A 386 -16.01 12.14 23.16
N PRO A 387 -15.19 11.39 23.92
CA PRO A 387 -13.91 11.89 24.34
C PRO A 387 -13.03 12.17 23.12
N ALA A 388 -12.56 13.41 23.04
CA ALA A 388 -11.58 13.88 22.07
C ALA A 388 -10.35 14.41 22.81
N ASP A 389 -9.94 13.71 23.87
CA ASP A 389 -8.92 14.13 24.82
C ASP A 389 -7.55 13.47 24.58
N GLY A 390 -7.47 12.54 23.62
CA GLY A 390 -6.27 11.77 23.33
C GLY A 390 -5.92 10.73 24.41
N GLN A 391 -6.85 10.39 25.30
CA GLN A 391 -6.63 9.41 26.38
C GLN A 391 -7.14 8.02 25.98
N PHE A 392 -6.71 7.01 26.75
CA PHE A 392 -7.17 5.63 26.59
C PHE A 392 -8.46 5.43 27.38
N HIS A 393 -9.48 4.92 26.71
CA HIS A 393 -10.77 4.52 27.29
C HIS A 393 -10.87 3.00 27.30
N GLU A 394 -11.12 2.43 28.48
CA GLU A 394 -11.22 0.99 28.68
C GLU A 394 -12.59 0.48 28.20
N ILE A 395 -12.59 -0.62 27.45
CA ILE A 395 -13.80 -1.33 27.05
C ILE A 395 -13.85 -2.66 27.79
N THR A 396 -14.96 -2.90 28.49
CA THR A 396 -15.28 -4.20 29.09
C THR A 396 -16.58 -4.73 28.51
N VAL A 397 -16.55 -5.96 27.99
CA VAL A 397 -17.74 -6.66 27.47
C VAL A 397 -18.07 -7.82 28.40
N ARG A 398 -19.37 -7.97 28.73
CA ARG A 398 -19.89 -9.07 29.54
C ARG A 398 -21.10 -9.69 28.87
N VAL A 399 -21.29 -10.99 29.13
CA VAL A 399 -22.47 -11.76 28.69
C VAL A 399 -23.11 -12.41 29.92
N PRO A 400 -23.87 -11.64 30.73
CA PRO A 400 -24.39 -12.12 32.01
C PRO A 400 -25.36 -13.30 31.82
N GLY A 401 -25.25 -14.30 32.69
CA GLY A 401 -26.16 -15.47 32.67
C GLY A 401 -25.72 -16.61 31.75
N HIS A 402 -24.60 -16.44 31.03
CA HIS A 402 -23.97 -17.46 30.20
C HIS A 402 -22.61 -17.86 30.79
N ASP A 403 -22.28 -19.15 30.72
CA ASP A 403 -20.97 -19.68 31.11
C ASP A 403 -20.10 -19.72 29.85
N VAL A 404 -19.51 -18.57 29.52
CA VAL A 404 -18.79 -18.33 28.26
C VAL A 404 -17.55 -17.49 28.47
N ASP A 405 -16.54 -17.74 27.66
CA ASP A 405 -15.34 -16.92 27.56
C ASP A 405 -15.56 -15.81 26.53
N VAL A 406 -15.48 -14.56 27.00
CA VAL A 406 -15.65 -13.36 26.18
C VAL A 406 -14.30 -12.71 25.92
N ARG A 407 -13.98 -12.48 24.65
CA ARG A 407 -12.79 -11.75 24.21
C ARG A 407 -13.17 -10.57 23.33
N ALA A 408 -12.66 -9.42 23.70
CA ALA A 408 -12.78 -8.17 22.96
C ALA A 408 -11.57 -7.29 23.30
N ARG A 409 -11.35 -6.23 22.53
CA ARG A 409 -10.28 -5.27 22.78
C ARG A 409 -10.48 -4.63 24.13
N ARG A 410 -9.35 -4.38 24.80
CA ARG A 410 -9.31 -3.70 26.09
C ARG A 410 -9.78 -2.26 26.05
N GLY A 411 -9.86 -1.63 24.88
CA GLY A 411 -10.18 -0.21 24.79
C GLY A 411 -9.71 0.43 23.51
N PHE A 412 -9.80 1.75 23.46
CA PHE A 412 -9.34 2.58 22.35
C PHE A 412 -8.75 3.89 22.85
N TRP A 413 -7.89 4.50 22.04
CA TRP A 413 -7.43 5.86 22.28
C TRP A 413 -8.38 6.82 21.58
N ALA A 414 -8.95 7.75 22.34
CA ALA A 414 -9.73 8.86 21.82
C ALA A 414 -8.89 9.69 20.84
N MET A 415 -9.52 10.26 19.80
CA MET A 415 -8.81 11.16 18.89
C MET A 415 -8.40 12.42 19.64
N SER A 416 -7.18 12.92 19.45
CA SER A 416 -6.82 14.24 19.99
C SER A 416 -7.49 15.36 19.18
N PRO A 417 -7.63 16.58 19.75
CA PRO A 417 -8.16 17.71 18.99
C PRO A 417 -7.33 18.02 17.73
N GLU A 418 -6.02 17.82 17.80
CA GLU A 418 -5.11 17.98 16.65
C GLU A 418 -5.35 16.91 15.56
N ASP A 419 -5.69 15.68 15.95
CA ASP A 419 -6.02 14.62 15.01
C ASP A 419 -7.34 14.91 14.29
N LEU A 420 -8.33 15.45 15.01
CA LEU A 420 -9.60 15.88 14.43
C LEU A 420 -9.39 17.01 13.42
N GLU A 421 -8.60 18.03 13.75
CA GLU A 421 -8.26 19.11 12.81
C GLU A 421 -7.51 18.57 11.58
N ARG A 422 -6.62 17.58 11.78
CA ARG A 422 -5.90 16.91 10.67
C ARG A 422 -6.84 16.10 9.79
N ILE A 423 -7.82 15.40 10.36
CA ILE A 423 -8.81 14.63 9.60
C ILE A 423 -9.77 15.57 8.87
N GLU A 424 -10.22 16.66 9.48
CA GLU A 424 -11.07 17.66 8.82
C GLU A 424 -10.34 18.32 7.64
N THR A 425 -9.05 18.62 7.80
CA THR A 425 -8.22 19.16 6.71
C THR A 425 -7.86 18.12 5.65
N ALA A 426 -7.73 16.83 6.01
CA ALA A 426 -7.42 15.73 5.10
C ALA A 426 -8.65 15.07 4.43
N SER A 427 -9.86 15.24 4.97
CA SER A 427 -11.12 14.72 4.41
C SER A 427 -11.61 15.51 3.20
N ALA A 428 -10.87 16.54 2.78
CA ALA A 428 -10.92 16.98 1.40
C ALA A 428 -10.39 15.82 0.54
N ALA A 429 -11.31 15.03 -0.03
CA ALA A 429 -11.01 13.89 -0.88
C ALA A 429 -9.86 14.24 -1.84
N PRO A 430 -8.83 13.38 -2.00
CA PRO A 430 -7.78 13.65 -2.97
C PRO A 430 -8.45 13.82 -4.33
N GLU A 431 -8.45 15.04 -4.83
CA GLU A 431 -9.02 15.36 -6.13
C GLU A 431 -8.33 14.47 -7.18
N THR A 432 -9.10 13.94 -8.14
CA THR A 432 -8.54 13.26 -9.31
C THR A 432 -7.38 14.11 -9.83
N PRO A 433 -6.15 13.56 -9.96
CA PRO A 433 -4.99 14.37 -10.32
C PRO A 433 -5.31 15.19 -11.55
N SER A 434 -5.15 16.51 -11.45
CA SER A 434 -5.45 17.38 -12.57
C SER A 434 -4.55 17.03 -13.76
N GLU A 435 -4.94 17.40 -14.98
CA GLU A 435 -4.07 17.21 -16.16
C GLU A 435 -2.69 17.87 -15.97
N VAL A 436 -2.64 18.95 -15.19
CA VAL A 436 -1.45 19.65 -14.75
C VAL A 436 -0.57 18.77 -13.86
N ASP A 437 -1.15 18.10 -12.85
CA ASP A 437 -0.43 17.20 -11.95
C ASP A 437 0.12 15.98 -12.70
N LEU A 438 -0.69 15.40 -13.59
CA LEU A 438 -0.28 14.30 -14.45
C LEU A 438 0.88 14.72 -15.36
N ALA A 439 0.81 15.89 -15.99
CA ALA A 439 1.88 16.39 -16.85
C ALA A 439 3.19 16.65 -16.06
N LEU A 440 3.09 17.22 -14.85
CA LEU A 440 4.25 17.47 -13.98
C LEU A 440 4.86 16.18 -13.41
N SER A 441 4.05 15.15 -13.14
CA SER A 441 4.54 13.85 -12.64
C SER A 441 5.56 13.21 -13.59
N LEU A 442 5.46 13.48 -14.90
CA LEU A 442 6.39 13.01 -15.93
C LEU A 442 7.82 13.58 -15.76
N LEU A 443 7.99 14.73 -15.08
CA LEU A 443 9.30 15.28 -14.74
C LEU A 443 9.99 14.47 -13.62
N GLY A 444 9.21 13.83 -12.75
CA GLY A 444 9.71 12.98 -11.66
C GLY A 444 9.95 11.54 -12.10
N ALA A 445 8.99 10.93 -12.81
CA ALA A 445 9.02 9.52 -13.20
C ALA A 445 10.25 9.11 -14.03
N ARG A 446 10.80 10.00 -14.86
CA ARG A 446 11.95 9.71 -15.74
C ARG A 446 13.32 9.89 -15.07
N ARG A 447 13.40 10.39 -13.84
CA ARG A 447 14.66 10.37 -13.05
C ARG A 447 15.09 8.94 -12.67
N ASN A 448 14.18 7.97 -12.76
CA ASN A 448 14.43 6.58 -12.42
C ASN A 448 14.91 5.72 -13.60
N GLN A 449 14.98 6.23 -14.84
CA GLN A 449 15.57 5.50 -15.97
C GLN A 449 17.10 5.48 -15.82
N ARG A 450 17.67 4.31 -15.53
CA ARG A 450 19.04 4.17 -15.03
C ARG A 450 20.14 4.33 -16.10
N PHE A 451 19.81 4.00 -17.35
CA PHE A 451 20.80 3.94 -18.43
C PHE A 451 20.43 4.78 -19.66
N VAL A 452 19.18 4.78 -20.10
CA VAL A 452 18.73 5.54 -21.28
C VAL A 452 17.56 6.46 -20.97
N GLN A 453 17.47 7.58 -21.66
CA GLN A 453 16.26 8.41 -21.72
C GLN A 453 15.50 8.10 -23.01
N THR A 454 14.18 7.99 -22.93
CA THR A 454 13.33 7.67 -24.08
C THR A 454 12.28 8.74 -24.38
N TRP A 455 11.95 8.89 -25.66
CA TRP A 455 10.83 9.69 -26.16
C TRP A 455 10.06 8.84 -27.17
N ILE A 456 8.74 8.85 -27.05
CA ILE A 456 7.83 8.14 -27.94
C ILE A 456 6.85 9.17 -28.45
N GLY A 457 6.79 9.31 -29.76
CA GLY A 457 5.82 10.15 -30.44
C GLY A 457 4.89 9.34 -31.33
N MET A 458 3.66 9.80 -31.43
CA MET A 458 2.62 9.24 -32.28
C MET A 458 2.14 10.34 -33.23
N GLY A 459 2.10 10.03 -34.52
CA GLY A 459 1.60 10.91 -35.57
C GLY A 459 0.87 10.11 -36.64
N GLN A 460 0.22 10.77 -37.58
CA GLN A 460 -0.54 10.10 -38.62
C GLN A 460 0.40 9.29 -39.54
N GLY A 461 0.13 8.01 -39.69
CA GLY A 461 0.82 7.11 -40.62
C GLY A 461 0.04 6.90 -41.91
N ASP A 462 0.55 6.03 -42.76
CA ASP A 462 -0.10 5.68 -44.03
C ASP A 462 -1.26 4.69 -43.78
N ASP A 463 -2.22 4.63 -44.71
CA ASP A 463 -3.33 3.65 -44.71
C ASP A 463 -4.17 3.59 -43.41
N GLY A 464 -4.28 4.70 -42.68
CA GLY A 464 -5.05 4.78 -41.43
C GLY A 464 -4.32 4.20 -40.21
N LEU A 465 -3.04 3.86 -40.35
CA LEU A 465 -2.18 3.50 -39.23
C LEU A 465 -1.67 4.74 -38.50
N THR A 466 -1.25 4.55 -37.26
CA THR A 466 -0.56 5.57 -36.47
C THR A 466 0.94 5.28 -36.52
N ARG A 467 1.70 6.27 -36.97
CA ARG A 467 3.15 6.23 -37.02
C ARG A 467 3.74 6.45 -35.64
N VAL A 468 4.44 5.45 -35.13
CA VAL A 468 5.14 5.51 -33.84
C VAL A 468 6.62 5.80 -34.09
N THR A 469 7.12 6.85 -33.46
CA THR A 469 8.54 7.21 -33.45
C THR A 469 9.11 6.99 -32.06
N PHE A 470 10.03 6.04 -31.93
CA PHE A 470 10.79 5.79 -30.72
C PHE A 470 12.17 6.43 -30.83
N VAL A 471 12.56 7.22 -29.83
CA VAL A 471 13.88 7.86 -29.72
C VAL A 471 14.48 7.50 -28.38
N TRP A 472 15.77 7.20 -28.36
CA TRP A 472 16.52 7.02 -27.12
C TRP A 472 17.85 7.77 -27.14
N ARG A 473 18.34 8.13 -25.95
CA ARG A 473 19.69 8.68 -25.71
C ARG A 473 20.29 8.08 -24.45
N PRO A 474 21.62 8.01 -24.30
CA PRO A 474 22.25 7.75 -23.02
C PRO A 474 21.77 8.75 -21.97
N ALA A 475 21.38 8.27 -20.79
CA ALA A 475 21.04 9.14 -19.67
C ALA A 475 22.30 9.88 -19.18
N PRO A 476 22.22 11.10 -18.64
CA PRO A 476 23.37 11.79 -18.07
C PRO A 476 24.08 10.95 -16.99
N ARG A 477 25.42 11.06 -16.90
CA ARG A 477 26.21 10.41 -15.85
C ARG A 477 26.03 11.14 -14.52
N VAL A 478 25.90 10.38 -13.43
CA VAL A 478 26.09 10.93 -12.08
C VAL A 478 27.59 11.00 -11.80
N PRO A 479 28.13 12.16 -11.40
CA PRO A 479 29.55 12.29 -11.09
C PRO A 479 30.02 11.24 -10.06
N GLY A 480 31.11 10.53 -10.36
CA GLY A 480 31.68 9.49 -9.49
C GLY A 480 31.10 8.08 -9.66
N GLN A 481 30.04 7.90 -10.45
CA GLN A 481 29.47 6.59 -10.75
C GLN A 481 30.22 5.90 -11.90
N ARG A 482 30.68 4.67 -11.70
CA ARG A 482 31.15 3.78 -12.78
C ARG A 482 29.97 2.93 -13.25
N ARG A 483 29.62 2.99 -14.54
CA ARG A 483 28.61 2.13 -15.18
C ARG A 483 29.04 1.80 -16.61
N ASP A 484 28.54 0.68 -17.15
CA ASP A 484 28.67 0.39 -18.59
C ASP A 484 27.77 1.34 -19.39
N GLU A 485 28.28 1.87 -20.50
CA GLU A 485 27.55 2.87 -21.29
C GLU A 485 26.58 2.20 -22.24
N PRO A 486 25.32 2.66 -22.33
CA PRO A 486 24.38 2.15 -23.30
C PRO A 486 24.89 2.46 -24.71
N ALA A 487 24.97 1.43 -25.54
CA ALA A 487 25.43 1.49 -26.91
C ALA A 487 24.29 1.22 -27.90
N LYS A 488 23.36 0.32 -27.53
CA LYS A 488 22.21 -0.05 -28.36
C LYS A 488 20.96 -0.30 -27.53
N VAL A 489 19.80 -0.16 -28.16
CA VAL A 489 18.52 -0.62 -27.62
C VAL A 489 17.92 -1.63 -28.57
N GLY A 490 17.72 -2.86 -28.11
CA GLY A 490 16.83 -3.83 -28.75
C GLY A 490 15.39 -3.45 -28.44
N LEU A 491 14.57 -3.27 -29.47
CA LEU A 491 13.17 -2.89 -29.35
C LEU A 491 12.29 -3.94 -30.02
N THR A 492 11.32 -4.45 -29.28
CA THR A 492 10.22 -5.25 -29.83
C THR A 492 8.91 -4.53 -29.53
N ALA A 493 8.15 -4.21 -30.57
CA ALA A 493 6.83 -3.62 -30.46
C ALA A 493 5.77 -4.66 -30.84
N SER A 494 4.73 -4.78 -30.01
CA SER A 494 3.64 -5.72 -30.18
C SER A 494 2.30 -4.99 -30.10
N GLY A 495 1.50 -5.08 -31.15
CA GLY A 495 0.16 -4.48 -31.21
C GLY A 495 -0.91 -5.35 -30.57
N ASN A 496 -2.18 -5.01 -30.83
CA ASN A 496 -3.34 -5.72 -30.28
C ASN A 496 -3.27 -7.24 -30.59
N GLY A 497 -3.53 -8.08 -29.59
CA GLY A 497 -3.41 -9.54 -29.70
C GLY A 497 -1.98 -10.10 -29.65
N GLY A 498 -0.97 -9.27 -29.37
CA GLY A 498 0.43 -9.72 -29.18
C GLY A 498 1.22 -9.90 -30.48
N VAL A 499 0.68 -9.45 -31.60
CA VAL A 499 1.36 -9.52 -32.91
C VAL A 499 2.51 -8.52 -32.94
N SER A 500 3.73 -8.99 -33.22
CA SER A 500 4.89 -8.12 -33.36
C SER A 500 4.78 -7.25 -34.61
N VAL A 501 4.83 -5.94 -34.43
CA VAL A 501 4.76 -4.91 -35.48
C VAL A 501 6.13 -4.30 -35.77
N PHE A 502 7.08 -4.42 -34.84
CA PHE A 502 8.47 -4.03 -35.04
C PHE A 502 9.38 -4.90 -34.18
N GLN A 503 10.53 -5.30 -34.72
CA GLN A 503 11.60 -5.92 -33.96
C GLN A 503 12.96 -5.54 -34.57
N GLY A 504 13.84 -4.94 -33.77
CA GLY A 504 15.15 -4.53 -34.27
C GLY A 504 16.07 -3.97 -33.20
N GLU A 505 17.32 -3.72 -33.57
CA GLU A 505 18.31 -3.02 -32.74
C GLU A 505 18.49 -1.59 -33.20
N ILE A 506 18.69 -0.68 -32.26
CA ILE A 506 18.78 0.75 -32.51
C ILE A 506 20.08 1.29 -31.88
N PRO A 507 21.04 1.80 -32.68
CA PRO A 507 21.06 1.82 -34.14
C PRO A 507 21.27 0.42 -34.75
N ASP A 508 20.71 0.21 -35.94
CA ASP A 508 20.92 -0.99 -36.76
C ASP A 508 22.25 -0.89 -37.52
N GLY A 509 23.36 -1.03 -36.78
CA GLY A 509 24.70 -0.82 -37.33
C GLY A 509 25.80 -0.71 -36.27
N PRO A 510 27.03 -0.34 -36.67
CA PRO A 510 28.10 -0.02 -35.74
C PRO A 510 27.75 1.22 -34.92
N VAL A 511 28.08 1.19 -33.63
CA VAL A 511 27.86 2.32 -32.72
C VAL A 511 29.02 3.29 -32.85
N VAL A 512 28.72 4.56 -33.14
CA VAL A 512 29.69 5.66 -33.07
C VAL A 512 29.62 6.25 -31.67
N LEU A 513 30.77 6.35 -31.01
CA LEU A 513 30.90 7.00 -29.72
C LEU A 513 31.49 8.39 -29.90
N SER A 514 30.94 9.37 -29.20
CA SER A 514 31.51 10.72 -29.10
C SER A 514 32.78 10.74 -28.24
N ASP A 515 33.48 11.87 -28.24
CA ASP A 515 34.74 12.06 -27.49
C ASP A 515 34.60 11.81 -25.97
N ASP A 516 33.41 11.95 -25.40
CA ASP A 516 33.08 11.66 -24.00
C ASP A 516 32.67 10.20 -23.73
N GLY A 517 32.70 9.36 -24.77
CA GLY A 517 32.40 7.93 -24.75
C GLY A 517 30.91 7.60 -24.71
N THR A 518 30.04 8.52 -25.10
CA THR A 518 28.59 8.30 -25.18
C THR A 518 28.14 7.94 -26.59
N ALA A 519 27.08 7.14 -26.73
CA ALA A 519 26.51 6.80 -28.02
C ALA A 519 25.59 7.92 -28.54
N ASP A 520 25.58 8.12 -29.85
CA ASP A 520 24.62 9.01 -30.51
C ASP A 520 23.17 8.57 -30.26
N PRO A 521 22.19 9.51 -30.27
CA PRO A 521 20.78 9.18 -30.20
C PRO A 521 20.36 8.15 -31.25
N GLY A 522 19.60 7.15 -30.82
CA GLY A 522 18.98 6.18 -31.70
C GLY A 522 17.51 6.48 -31.96
N ARG A 523 17.02 6.11 -33.15
CA ARG A 523 15.60 6.22 -33.52
C ARG A 523 15.11 5.00 -34.27
N ALA A 524 13.88 4.59 -33.99
CA ALA A 524 13.09 3.70 -34.83
C ALA A 524 11.74 4.35 -35.17
N VAL A 525 11.22 4.04 -36.37
CA VAL A 525 9.91 4.47 -36.83
C VAL A 525 9.20 3.26 -37.40
N PHE A 526 7.95 3.03 -36.98
CA PHE A 526 7.12 1.94 -37.46
C PHE A 526 5.64 2.33 -37.34
N ASP A 527 4.80 1.78 -38.22
CA ASP A 527 3.38 2.09 -38.27
C ASP A 527 2.57 0.99 -37.57
N VAL A 528 1.58 1.37 -36.75
CA VAL A 528 0.77 0.46 -35.91
C VAL A 528 -0.70 0.84 -36.01
N ALA A 529 -1.59 -0.16 -36.01
CA ALA A 529 -3.03 0.10 -35.92
C ALA A 529 -3.40 0.75 -34.56
N PRO A 530 -4.43 1.61 -34.52
CA PRO A 530 -4.94 2.16 -33.26
C PRO A 530 -5.31 1.06 -32.24
N GLY A 531 -5.07 1.32 -30.96
CA GLY A 531 -5.31 0.39 -29.85
C GLY A 531 -4.07 0.07 -29.02
N ALA A 532 -4.10 -1.02 -28.26
CA ALA A 532 -3.03 -1.35 -27.30
C ALA A 532 -1.69 -1.67 -28.00
N LEU A 533 -0.61 -1.07 -27.49
CA LEU A 533 0.77 -1.28 -27.93
C LEU A 533 1.65 -1.58 -26.72
N GLN A 534 2.43 -2.65 -26.83
CA GLN A 534 3.45 -3.03 -25.87
C GLN A 534 4.84 -2.85 -26.50
N LEU A 535 5.75 -2.17 -25.80
CA LEU A 535 7.15 -2.02 -26.20
C LEU A 535 8.04 -2.73 -25.18
N ALA A 536 8.78 -3.76 -25.61
CA ALA A 536 9.83 -4.40 -24.83
C ALA A 536 11.19 -3.85 -25.26
N LEU A 537 11.93 -3.30 -24.30
CA LEU A 537 13.23 -2.68 -24.49
C LEU A 537 14.31 -3.54 -23.83
N SER A 538 15.43 -3.69 -24.51
CA SER A 538 16.64 -4.32 -23.98
C SER A 538 17.83 -3.41 -24.28
N VAL A 539 18.31 -2.71 -23.26
CA VAL A 539 19.45 -1.80 -23.36
C VAL A 539 20.73 -2.62 -23.28
N ARG A 540 21.62 -2.45 -24.26
CA ARG A 540 22.91 -3.14 -24.30
C ARG A 540 24.06 -2.17 -24.15
N GLY A 541 25.03 -2.57 -23.34
CA GLY A 541 26.24 -1.82 -23.09
C GLY A 541 27.23 -1.88 -24.24
N VAL A 542 28.29 -1.06 -24.18
CA VAL A 542 29.43 -1.12 -25.12
C VAL A 542 30.09 -2.50 -25.10
N GLY A 543 30.07 -3.19 -23.96
CA GLY A 543 30.53 -4.58 -23.82
C GLY A 543 29.66 -5.62 -24.51
N GLY A 544 28.53 -5.24 -25.11
CA GLY A 544 27.59 -6.11 -25.83
C GLY A 544 26.57 -6.85 -24.95
N GLY A 545 26.75 -6.84 -23.63
CA GLY A 545 25.80 -7.41 -22.67
C GLY A 545 24.56 -6.54 -22.48
N VAL A 546 23.44 -7.16 -22.07
CA VAL A 546 22.23 -6.43 -21.65
C VAL A 546 22.46 -5.83 -20.27
N ILE A 547 22.29 -4.51 -20.16
CA ILE A 547 22.52 -3.74 -18.92
C ILE A 547 21.22 -3.24 -18.28
N ASP A 548 20.14 -3.21 -19.06
CA ASP A 548 18.81 -2.83 -18.58
C ASP A 548 17.72 -3.46 -19.47
N ASN A 549 16.53 -3.71 -18.90
CA ASN A 549 15.34 -4.10 -19.66
C ASN A 549 14.14 -3.32 -19.15
N ASP A 550 13.24 -2.95 -20.05
CA ASP A 550 12.03 -2.19 -19.72
C ASP A 550 10.84 -2.70 -20.54
N LEU A 551 9.63 -2.58 -19.99
CA LEU A 551 8.40 -2.99 -20.63
C LEU A 551 7.36 -1.88 -20.49
N LEU A 552 7.01 -1.26 -21.62
CA LEU A 552 6.11 -0.12 -21.66
C LEU A 552 4.80 -0.50 -22.36
N HIS A 553 3.68 0.02 -21.85
CA HIS A 553 2.35 -0.18 -22.42
C HIS A 553 1.72 1.17 -22.75
N PHE A 554 1.13 1.27 -23.93
CA PHE A 554 0.49 2.50 -24.44
C PHE A 554 -0.82 2.17 -25.13
N ASN A 555 -1.72 3.15 -25.19
CA ASN A 555 -2.84 3.13 -26.12
C ASN A 555 -2.49 4.04 -27.31
N VAL A 556 -2.49 3.46 -28.51
CA VAL A 556 -2.23 4.18 -29.76
C VAL A 556 -3.54 4.82 -30.21
N PRO A 557 -3.60 6.17 -30.32
CA PRO A 557 -4.80 6.86 -30.71
C PRO A 557 -5.12 6.62 -32.19
N ASP A 558 -6.40 6.71 -32.54
CA ASP A 558 -6.83 6.83 -33.93
C ASP A 558 -6.77 8.29 -34.35
N LEU A 559 -5.77 8.62 -35.17
CA LEU A 559 -5.53 9.98 -35.67
C LEU A 559 -6.31 10.28 -36.96
N THR A 560 -7.11 9.33 -37.44
CA THR A 560 -7.99 9.47 -38.62
C THR A 560 -9.46 9.60 -38.25
N GLY A 561 -9.76 9.64 -36.95
CA GLY A 561 -11.10 9.76 -36.41
C GLY A 561 -11.81 11.07 -36.76
N THR A 562 -13.05 11.21 -36.29
CA THR A 562 -13.90 12.36 -36.57
C THR A 562 -13.57 13.61 -35.75
N ASP A 563 -12.77 13.47 -34.70
CA ASP A 563 -12.47 14.53 -33.74
C ASP A 563 -11.18 15.27 -34.08
N VAL A 564 -11.07 16.53 -33.66
CA VAL A 564 -9.80 17.26 -33.73
C VAL A 564 -8.82 16.61 -32.75
N THR A 565 -7.60 16.34 -33.20
CA THR A 565 -6.60 15.73 -32.34
C THR A 565 -5.21 16.30 -32.58
N LEU A 566 -4.38 16.25 -31.55
CA LEU A 566 -2.98 16.68 -31.60
C LEU A 566 -2.08 15.44 -31.65
N GLY A 567 -1.15 15.41 -32.59
CA GLY A 567 -0.02 14.48 -32.58
C GLY A 567 0.90 14.75 -31.39
N SER A 568 1.84 13.83 -31.13
CA SER A 568 2.79 14.01 -30.03
C SER A 568 3.74 15.19 -30.28
N PRO A 569 3.82 16.19 -29.38
CA PRO A 569 4.68 17.33 -29.57
C PRO A 569 6.16 16.93 -29.50
N ARG A 570 6.93 17.43 -30.45
CA ARG A 570 8.38 17.25 -30.55
C ARG A 570 9.05 18.51 -30.04
N VAL A 571 9.81 18.40 -28.95
CA VAL A 571 10.60 19.49 -28.41
C VAL A 571 12.04 19.33 -28.87
N PHE A 572 12.64 20.37 -29.43
CA PHE A 572 14.04 20.43 -29.81
C PHE A 572 14.73 21.54 -29.02
N ARG A 573 16.01 21.36 -28.73
CA ARG A 573 16.82 22.33 -28.00
C ARG A 573 17.90 22.90 -28.91
N ALA A 574 18.02 24.22 -28.92
CA ALA A 574 19.15 24.94 -29.49
C ALA A 574 19.87 25.73 -28.39
N GLN A 575 21.19 25.65 -28.36
CA GLN A 575 22.02 26.43 -27.43
C GLN A 575 22.34 27.83 -27.99
N ASN A 576 22.15 28.03 -29.30
CA ASN A 576 22.46 29.28 -29.98
C ASN A 576 21.60 29.45 -31.25
N ALA A 577 21.65 30.65 -31.84
CA ALA A 577 20.87 30.99 -33.03
C ALA A 577 21.30 30.21 -34.29
N PHE A 578 22.53 29.70 -34.34
CA PHE A 578 22.99 28.90 -35.48
C PHE A 578 22.38 27.50 -35.46
N GLU A 579 22.43 26.81 -34.32
CA GLU A 579 21.75 25.52 -34.11
C GLU A 579 20.24 25.64 -34.33
N MET A 580 19.61 26.73 -33.87
CA MET A 580 18.19 26.97 -34.11
C MET A 580 17.87 27.03 -35.62
N ARG A 581 18.72 27.69 -36.42
CA ARG A 581 18.55 27.70 -37.88
C ARG A 581 18.76 26.32 -38.50
N GLN A 582 19.73 25.55 -38.01
CA GLN A 582 19.96 24.19 -38.48
C GLN A 582 18.76 23.29 -38.22
N LEU A 583 18.21 23.31 -36.99
CA LEU A 583 17.03 22.53 -36.62
C LEU A 583 15.81 22.84 -37.50
N ARG A 584 15.64 24.09 -37.90
CA ARG A 584 14.53 24.53 -38.78
C ARG A 584 14.68 24.07 -40.22
N THR A 585 15.92 23.88 -40.68
CA THR A 585 16.22 23.43 -42.04
C THR A 585 16.42 21.92 -42.15
N ASP A 586 16.59 21.24 -41.01
CA ASP A 586 16.72 19.78 -40.97
C ASP A 586 15.35 19.17 -41.29
N PRO A 587 15.23 18.32 -42.33
CA PRO A 587 13.97 17.66 -42.63
C PRO A 587 13.59 16.58 -41.61
N ASN A 588 14.52 16.18 -40.73
CA ASN A 588 14.26 15.08 -39.81
C ASN A 588 15.01 15.19 -38.46
N PRO A 589 14.84 16.30 -37.72
CA PRO A 589 15.54 16.53 -36.46
C PRO A 589 15.10 15.52 -35.40
N ILE A 590 16.02 15.16 -34.50
CA ILE A 590 15.73 14.22 -33.41
C ILE A 590 15.23 15.01 -32.19
N PRO A 591 13.99 14.76 -31.71
CA PRO A 591 13.44 15.46 -30.54
C PRO A 591 14.25 15.15 -29.29
N GLU A 592 14.26 16.09 -28.34
CA GLU A 592 14.88 15.93 -27.03
C GLU A 592 14.12 14.91 -26.17
N THR A 593 14.87 13.99 -25.57
CA THR A 593 14.34 12.94 -24.68
C THR A 593 14.22 13.43 -23.25
N GLY A 594 15.06 14.41 -22.87
CA GLY A 594 15.04 15.08 -21.59
C GLY A 594 13.99 16.20 -21.53
N ARG A 595 13.58 16.54 -20.32
CA ARG A 595 12.66 17.67 -20.03
C ARG A 595 13.29 18.72 -19.12
N GLU A 596 14.61 18.66 -18.91
CA GLU A 596 15.38 19.63 -18.13
C GLU A 596 16.24 20.49 -19.09
N PHE A 597 16.08 21.80 -19.00
CA PHE A 597 16.70 22.77 -19.92
C PHE A 597 17.34 23.91 -19.15
N ARG A 598 18.44 24.45 -19.66
CA ARG A 598 19.09 25.62 -19.07
C ARG A 598 18.37 26.90 -19.47
N ARG A 599 18.48 27.94 -18.66
CA ARG A 599 17.95 29.27 -19.01
C ARG A 599 18.54 29.85 -20.29
N THR A 600 19.74 29.43 -20.67
CA THR A 600 20.39 29.85 -21.92
C THR A 600 19.84 29.14 -23.16
N ASP A 601 19.08 28.05 -22.97
CA ASP A 601 18.55 27.27 -24.09
C ASP A 601 17.36 27.99 -24.74
N ARG A 602 17.14 27.67 -26.02
CA ARG A 602 15.92 28.01 -26.76
C ARG A 602 15.26 26.73 -27.23
N LEU A 603 13.96 26.62 -26.99
CA LEU A 603 13.18 25.46 -27.40
C LEU A 603 12.45 25.75 -28.70
N LEU A 604 12.48 24.78 -29.60
CA LEU A 604 11.62 24.71 -30.78
C LEU A 604 10.62 23.58 -30.53
N VAL A 605 9.33 23.86 -30.61
CA VAL A 605 8.29 22.84 -30.43
C VAL A 605 7.54 22.67 -31.75
N HIS A 606 7.51 21.44 -32.25
CA HIS A 606 6.70 21.06 -33.40
C HIS A 606 5.53 20.20 -32.96
N VAL A 607 4.34 20.54 -33.43
CA VAL A 607 3.14 19.74 -33.20
C VAL A 607 2.31 19.65 -34.48
N GLU A 608 1.73 18.49 -34.72
CA GLU A 608 0.81 18.27 -35.82
C GLU A 608 -0.61 18.26 -35.26
N ALA A 609 -1.56 18.83 -35.99
CA ALA A 609 -2.96 18.83 -35.63
C ALA A 609 -3.75 18.21 -36.78
N TYR A 610 -4.58 17.21 -36.47
CA TYR A 610 -5.32 16.45 -37.46
C TYR A 610 -6.82 16.73 -37.31
N TRP A 611 -7.47 16.91 -38.45
CA TRP A 611 -8.90 17.12 -38.57
C TRP A 611 -9.38 16.59 -39.93
N PRO A 612 -10.44 15.78 -39.99
CA PRO A 612 -10.91 15.17 -41.24
C PRO A 612 -11.67 16.13 -42.15
N GLY A 613 -12.09 17.30 -41.67
CA GLY A 613 -12.79 18.31 -42.48
C GLY A 613 -11.85 19.21 -43.27
N THR A 614 -12.40 20.05 -44.15
CA THR A 614 -11.63 20.90 -45.07
C THR A 614 -11.06 22.18 -44.44
N ALA A 615 -11.43 22.49 -43.19
CA ALA A 615 -10.92 23.65 -42.46
C ALA A 615 -9.69 23.24 -41.65
N ALA A 616 -8.59 24.00 -41.76
CA ALA A 616 -7.40 23.73 -40.96
C ALA A 616 -7.64 24.09 -39.47
N PRO A 617 -7.16 23.26 -38.52
CA PRO A 617 -7.21 23.59 -37.10
C PRO A 617 -6.44 24.87 -36.75
N GLU A 618 -7.02 25.68 -35.90
CA GLU A 618 -6.31 26.78 -35.25
C GLU A 618 -5.56 26.22 -34.04
N VAL A 619 -4.23 26.34 -34.03
CA VAL A 619 -3.40 25.88 -32.92
C VAL A 619 -2.88 27.10 -32.16
N THR A 620 -3.16 27.14 -30.87
CA THR A 620 -2.69 28.17 -29.93
C THR A 620 -1.81 27.55 -28.85
N ALA A 621 -0.97 28.36 -28.22
CA ALA A 621 -0.07 27.91 -27.17
C ALA A 621 -0.03 28.89 -26.00
N ARG A 622 0.02 28.37 -24.77
CA ARG A 622 0.17 29.15 -23.54
C ARG A 622 1.26 28.58 -22.65
N LEU A 623 2.04 29.45 -22.02
CA LEU A 623 2.95 29.08 -20.96
C LEU A 623 2.21 29.13 -19.63
N LEU A 624 2.21 28.04 -18.88
CA LEU A 624 1.62 27.95 -17.55
C LEU A 624 2.71 27.79 -16.47
N ASN A 625 2.42 28.29 -15.27
CA ASN A 625 3.22 27.99 -14.09
C ASN A 625 2.94 26.57 -13.57
N ARG A 626 3.70 26.13 -12.56
CA ARG A 626 3.49 24.83 -11.90
C ARG A 626 2.06 24.62 -11.37
N GLY A 627 1.35 25.68 -11.01
CA GLY A 627 -0.05 25.62 -10.55
C GLY A 627 -1.08 25.63 -11.68
N GLY A 628 -0.68 25.50 -12.94
CA GLY A 628 -1.58 25.52 -14.10
C GLY A 628 -2.08 26.89 -14.53
N GLN A 629 -1.64 27.97 -13.89
CA GLN A 629 -2.07 29.33 -14.23
C GLN A 629 -1.31 29.87 -15.43
N SER A 630 -2.04 30.50 -16.36
CA SER A 630 -1.44 31.13 -17.54
C SER A 630 -0.51 32.28 -17.15
N MET A 631 0.71 32.24 -17.69
CA MET A 631 1.74 33.26 -17.53
C MET A 631 1.87 34.15 -18.77
N ALA A 632 1.81 33.54 -19.96
CA ALA A 632 1.96 34.24 -21.23
C ALA A 632 1.39 33.42 -22.39
N ASP A 633 0.81 34.09 -23.37
CA ASP A 633 0.49 33.49 -24.66
C ASP A 633 1.78 33.34 -25.49
N LEU A 634 1.91 32.20 -26.15
CA LEU A 634 3.09 31.87 -26.93
C LEU A 634 2.75 31.90 -28.43
N PRO A 635 3.53 32.61 -29.26
CA PRO A 635 3.23 32.74 -30.68
C PRO A 635 3.46 31.39 -31.39
N VAL A 636 2.41 30.90 -32.04
CA VAL A 636 2.45 29.69 -32.90
C VAL A 636 2.51 30.13 -34.35
N GLN A 637 3.50 29.63 -35.09
CA GLN A 637 3.63 29.83 -36.52
C GLN A 637 2.75 28.82 -37.25
N VAL A 638 1.85 29.34 -38.08
CA VAL A 638 0.97 28.52 -38.91
C VAL A 638 1.76 28.00 -40.11
N PRO A 639 1.73 26.69 -40.39
CA PRO A 639 2.46 26.12 -41.51
C PRO A 639 1.92 26.61 -42.86
N THR A 640 2.81 26.83 -43.84
CA THR A 640 2.41 27.21 -45.22
C THR A 640 1.93 26.03 -46.06
N GLU A 641 2.30 24.81 -45.66
CA GLU A 641 1.87 23.55 -46.26
C GLU A 641 1.00 22.78 -45.26
N ALA A 642 -0.13 22.22 -45.71
CA ALA A 642 -1.08 21.56 -44.81
C ALA A 642 -0.51 20.33 -44.07
N SER A 643 0.58 19.73 -44.58
CA SER A 643 1.27 18.59 -43.96
C SER A 643 2.45 18.98 -43.06
N ALA A 644 2.80 20.27 -42.95
CA ALA A 644 3.89 20.72 -42.09
C ALA A 644 3.41 20.94 -40.65
N PRO A 645 4.26 20.73 -39.63
CA PRO A 645 3.88 20.94 -38.25
C PRO A 645 3.73 22.43 -37.91
N TYR A 646 2.85 22.72 -36.95
CA TYR A 646 2.83 24.01 -36.27
C TYR A 646 4.10 24.16 -35.45
N GLU A 647 4.63 25.37 -35.44
CA GLU A 647 5.90 25.64 -34.81
C GLU A 647 5.80 26.72 -33.73
N LEU A 648 6.40 26.44 -32.58
CA LEU A 648 6.51 27.36 -31.46
C LEU A 648 7.99 27.55 -31.09
N ASP A 649 8.40 28.81 -30.92
CA ASP A 649 9.75 29.20 -30.55
C ASP A 649 9.75 29.80 -29.13
N LEU A 650 10.36 29.12 -28.15
CA LEU A 650 10.31 29.49 -26.74
C LEU A 650 11.71 29.79 -26.17
N PRO A 651 12.09 31.07 -25.98
CA PRO A 651 13.31 31.42 -25.26
C PRO A 651 13.13 31.25 -23.74
N LEU A 652 14.06 30.58 -23.06
CA LEU A 652 13.96 30.30 -21.62
C LEU A 652 14.63 31.35 -20.72
N ALA A 653 15.32 32.34 -21.30
CA ALA A 653 16.14 33.32 -20.56
C ALA A 653 15.34 34.14 -19.53
N SER A 654 14.08 34.45 -19.82
CA SER A 654 13.19 35.21 -18.93
C SER A 654 12.57 34.38 -17.81
N LEU A 655 12.64 33.04 -17.89
CA LEU A 655 12.06 32.16 -16.88
C LEU A 655 13.03 31.96 -15.72
N ALA A 656 12.50 31.97 -14.50
CA ALA A 656 13.27 31.59 -13.33
C ALA A 656 13.49 30.06 -13.32
N PRO A 657 14.51 29.55 -12.58
CA PRO A 657 14.61 28.11 -12.36
C PRO A 657 13.34 27.57 -11.69
N GLY A 658 12.73 26.54 -12.26
CA GLY A 658 11.41 26.06 -11.84
C GLY A 658 10.78 25.08 -12.84
N GLU A 659 9.53 24.72 -12.58
CA GLU A 659 8.73 23.82 -13.43
C GLU A 659 7.62 24.61 -14.11
N TYR A 660 7.43 24.34 -15.40
CA TYR A 660 6.50 25.06 -16.27
C TYR A 660 5.80 24.08 -17.20
N LEU A 661 4.65 24.49 -17.73
CA LEU A 661 3.90 23.73 -18.72
C LEU A 661 3.70 24.57 -19.99
N ILE A 662 3.78 23.92 -21.14
CA ILE A 662 3.33 24.49 -22.42
C ILE A 662 2.00 23.82 -22.74
N ALA A 663 0.92 24.58 -22.71
CA ALA A 663 -0.40 24.12 -23.13
C ALA A 663 -0.58 24.41 -24.62
N LEU A 664 -0.79 23.36 -25.42
CA LEU A 664 -1.09 23.44 -26.84
C LEU A 664 -2.56 23.10 -27.04
N THR A 665 -3.32 23.98 -27.69
CA THR A 665 -4.74 23.77 -27.96
C THR A 665 -5.00 23.87 -29.45
N ALA A 666 -5.53 22.79 -30.06
CA ALA A 666 -6.08 22.82 -31.40
C ALA A 666 -7.60 23.02 -31.33
N ALA A 667 -8.15 23.91 -32.15
CA ALA A 667 -9.58 24.15 -32.23
C ALA A 667 -10.06 24.23 -33.69
N VAL A 668 -11.21 23.62 -33.98
CA VAL A 668 -11.94 23.76 -35.24
C VAL A 668 -13.43 23.80 -34.94
N ALA A 669 -14.12 24.86 -35.38
CA ALA A 669 -15.55 25.05 -35.07
C ALA A 669 -15.80 24.95 -33.55
N ASP A 670 -16.63 24.00 -33.11
CA ASP A 670 -16.96 23.77 -31.69
C ASP A 670 -16.10 22.66 -31.03
N ALA A 671 -15.17 22.05 -31.76
CA ALA A 671 -14.31 20.98 -31.26
C ALA A 671 -12.93 21.52 -30.87
N SER A 672 -12.37 21.02 -29.75
CA SER A 672 -11.01 21.34 -29.31
C SER A 672 -10.29 20.14 -28.72
N ALA A 673 -8.95 20.15 -28.81
CA ALA A 673 -8.06 19.20 -28.16
C ALA A 673 -6.91 19.95 -27.50
N GLU A 674 -6.55 19.57 -26.28
CA GLU A 674 -5.46 20.18 -25.51
C GLU A 674 -4.38 19.15 -25.17
N GLN A 675 -3.12 19.57 -25.17
CA GLN A 675 -2.00 18.79 -24.70
C GLN A 675 -1.04 19.64 -23.87
N LEU A 676 -0.53 19.05 -22.78
CA LEU A 676 0.40 19.71 -21.87
C LEU A 676 1.80 19.12 -21.99
N ILE A 677 2.80 19.99 -22.17
CA ILE A 677 4.23 19.64 -22.14
C ILE A 677 4.86 20.21 -20.88
N ALA A 678 5.19 19.37 -19.91
CA ALA A 678 5.94 19.80 -18.73
C ALA A 678 7.44 19.93 -19.03
N ILE A 679 8.04 21.03 -18.58
CA ILE A 679 9.47 21.30 -18.67
C ILE A 679 10.01 21.79 -17.32
N ARG A 680 11.28 21.52 -17.05
CA ARG A 680 12.02 22.08 -15.92
C ARG A 680 13.14 22.98 -16.43
N VAL A 681 13.16 24.21 -15.95
CA VAL A 681 14.21 25.18 -16.22
C VAL A 681 15.22 25.15 -15.07
N THR A 682 16.49 24.93 -15.38
CA THR A 682 17.60 24.93 -14.42
C THR A 682 18.46 26.17 -14.59
N SER A 683 19.21 26.53 -13.54
CA SER A 683 20.15 27.67 -13.53
C SER A 683 21.15 27.64 -14.69
#